data_AF-A0A431UDR7-F1
#
_entry.id   AF-A0A431UDR7-F1
#
_cell.length_a   1.000
_cell.length_b   1.000
_cell.length_c   1.000
_cell.angle_alpha   90.00
_cell.angle_beta   90.00
_cell.angle_gamma   90.00
#
_symmetry.space_group_name_H-M   'P 1'
#
loop_
_entity.id
_entity.type
_entity.pdbx_description
1 polymer ?
#
loop_
_entity_poly.entity_id
_entity_poly.type
_entity_poly.pdbx_seq_one_letter_code
_entity_poly.pdbx_strand_id
1 'polypeptide(L)'
;MYDPIVRSAERSTQSCRPRRLAWLLALAAGTAALPGLAQAASCAGVAQWDQAKIYRAGDTLQKGGVLYRANQDIWNAPPDHPAGAPYYTNLGACDGSGANQPPVVSLTSPANGATFSAGSTVNVTANASDPDGSVAKVEFFRDGSTLGVATSAPYAASWANASAGSHTLRAVATDNNNATSSTATITITVNAAGGDTTAPSVPGGLAVGTRTANSIALSWSPSTDNTGGSGVAGYDVYRNGSLVGSPSSASYVDGGLTASTTYRYRVRARDNAGNASAQGTEISATTLAGDGGTTGKRVIGYFTQWGIYGRNYRVKNIDSSGSAARLTHINYAFGNVRNNRCEVGITQPSDPNSGAGGDAFADYTKAFSAAESVSGSADTWDQPLRGNWNQLKQLKAKYPGMKVLISLGGWTWSRGFSSAARPENRQAFVASCIDAYIKGNLPVTDGAGGAGAALGVFDGIDVDWEYPVACGIECGKPEDNANFTALMAEFRRQLDAVRPGLLLTVAVGAGIDKIRVTDPAAYHPYLDYINVMTYDFHGAWDAKTNHQSALFDSPNDPSTGDQKLYNSNDAIEAFISRGVPAAKLNLGIGYYGRGWTGVANANNGLYQTATGAAPGTYEAGIEDWKVLKNLAWPGYTDNTAGATWIYNGSTLWSFDTPANITRKMGYVKTQGLGGAFVWEFSGDDAQGTLTKAVSDGLK
;
A
#
# COMPACT_ATOMS: atom_id res chain seq x y z
N MET A 1 66.58 -26.66 -11.92
CA MET A 1 67.40 -27.86 -11.65
C MET A 1 66.46 -28.90 -11.07
N TYR A 2 66.20 -29.98 -11.83
CA TYR A 2 65.28 -31.10 -11.59
C TYR A 2 63.82 -30.75 -11.21
N ASP A 3 62.80 -30.92 -12.07
CA ASP A 3 62.21 -32.12 -12.74
C ASP A 3 61.05 -32.78 -11.96
N PRO A 4 60.09 -33.44 -12.64
CA PRO A 4 58.69 -33.49 -12.20
C PRO A 4 58.18 -34.94 -12.07
N ILE A 5 56.87 -35.14 -11.93
CA ILE A 5 56.24 -36.41 -12.33
C ILE A 5 55.06 -36.15 -13.28
N VAL A 6 55.14 -36.81 -14.44
CA VAL A 6 54.16 -36.85 -15.53
C VAL A 6 53.53 -38.25 -15.58
N ARG A 7 52.22 -38.31 -15.92
CA ARG A 7 51.47 -39.41 -16.59
C ARG A 7 49.98 -38.98 -16.65
N SER A 8 49.21 -38.92 -17.74
CA SER A 8 49.14 -39.69 -19.02
C SER A 8 48.95 -41.20 -18.80
N ALA A 9 48.00 -41.94 -19.41
CA ALA A 9 46.88 -41.63 -20.32
C ALA A 9 45.77 -42.73 -20.14
N GLU A 10 44.67 -42.92 -20.89
CA GLU A 10 44.23 -42.33 -22.18
C GLU A 10 42.67 -42.26 -22.34
N ARG A 11 42.04 -43.25 -23.00
CA ARG A 11 40.62 -43.29 -23.45
C ARG A 11 40.03 -44.70 -23.27
N SER A 12 38.73 -44.84 -23.01
CA SER A 12 37.74 -45.25 -24.03
C SER A 12 36.33 -45.54 -23.49
N THR A 13 35.32 -44.92 -24.13
CA THR A 13 33.95 -45.39 -24.44
C THR A 13 33.07 -46.18 -23.45
N GLN A 14 31.86 -45.60 -23.28
CA GLN A 14 30.50 -46.19 -23.41
C GLN A 14 29.58 -46.36 -22.18
N SER A 15 28.44 -45.66 -22.27
CA SER A 15 27.09 -46.09 -21.88
C SER A 15 26.78 -46.38 -20.40
N CYS A 16 26.16 -45.42 -19.71
CA CYS A 16 24.82 -45.64 -19.11
C CYS A 16 24.04 -44.32 -18.90
N ARG A 17 22.71 -44.43 -18.76
CA ARG A 17 21.73 -43.31 -18.72
C ARG A 17 21.76 -42.51 -17.40
N PRO A 18 21.54 -41.18 -17.39
CA PRO A 18 21.18 -40.44 -16.18
C PRO A 18 19.68 -40.59 -15.86
N ARG A 19 19.36 -40.89 -14.59
CA ARG A 19 17.99 -40.81 -14.05
C ARG A 19 17.59 -39.35 -13.88
N ARG A 20 16.38 -38.98 -14.32
CA ARG A 20 15.75 -37.70 -13.96
C ARG A 20 15.29 -37.73 -12.51
N LEU A 21 15.66 -36.73 -11.72
CA LEU A 21 14.90 -36.32 -10.52
C LEU A 21 14.37 -34.91 -10.79
N ALA A 22 13.06 -34.75 -10.74
CA ALA A 22 12.42 -33.45 -10.87
C ALA A 22 12.27 -32.80 -9.50
N TRP A 23 12.48 -31.49 -9.41
CA TRP A 23 12.00 -30.65 -8.31
C TRP A 23 10.96 -29.69 -8.89
N LEU A 24 9.75 -29.70 -8.32
CA LEU A 24 8.63 -28.90 -8.82
C LEU A 24 8.75 -27.44 -8.37
N LEU A 25 8.45 -26.51 -9.28
CA LEU A 25 7.93 -25.20 -8.89
C LEU A 25 6.45 -25.37 -8.50
N ALA A 26 6.06 -24.79 -7.37
CA ALA A 26 4.66 -24.62 -7.01
C ALA A 26 4.16 -23.25 -7.50
N LEU A 27 3.17 -23.23 -8.39
CA LEU A 27 2.33 -22.06 -8.62
C LEU A 27 1.08 -22.19 -7.75
N ALA A 28 0.80 -21.16 -6.94
CA ALA A 28 -0.48 -21.02 -6.25
C ALA A 28 -1.42 -20.13 -7.10
N ALA A 29 -2.59 -20.65 -7.44
CA ALA A 29 -3.66 -19.87 -8.07
C ALA A 29 -4.73 -19.52 -7.01
N GLY A 30 -5.04 -18.24 -6.86
CA GLY A 30 -6.08 -17.77 -5.95
C GLY A 30 -7.47 -17.87 -6.58
N THR A 31 -8.42 -18.45 -5.86
CA THR A 31 -9.84 -18.51 -6.23
C THR A 31 -10.60 -17.28 -5.73
N ALA A 32 -11.39 -16.65 -6.60
CA ALA A 32 -12.40 -15.67 -6.16
C ALA A 32 -13.59 -16.40 -5.53
N ALA A 33 -14.10 -15.88 -4.40
CA ALA A 33 -15.19 -16.51 -3.65
C ALA A 33 -16.57 -16.14 -4.23
N LEU A 34 -17.36 -17.18 -4.53
CA LEU A 34 -18.82 -17.09 -4.64
C LEU A 34 -19.45 -17.15 -3.23
N PRO A 35 -20.72 -16.74 -3.03
CA PRO A 35 -21.38 -16.85 -1.74
C PRO A 35 -21.39 -18.32 -1.27
N GLY A 36 -20.83 -18.57 -0.09
CA GLY A 36 -20.63 -19.92 0.42
C GLY A 36 -21.94 -20.60 0.78
N LEU A 37 -22.31 -21.63 0.00
CA LEU A 37 -23.14 -22.71 0.51
C LEU A 37 -22.29 -23.55 1.48
N ALA A 38 -22.92 -23.99 2.57
CA ALA A 38 -22.19 -24.60 3.67
C ALA A 38 -21.78 -26.04 3.35
N GLN A 39 -20.48 -26.34 3.48
CA GLN A 39 -20.00 -27.71 3.68
C GLN A 39 -20.59 -28.28 4.99
N ALA A 40 -20.58 -29.59 5.20
CA ALA A 40 -20.91 -30.20 6.49
C ALA A 40 -19.66 -30.30 7.38
N ALA A 41 -19.71 -29.81 8.61
CA ALA A 41 -18.58 -29.79 9.54
C ALA A 41 -18.93 -30.35 10.93
N SER A 42 -18.04 -31.16 11.51
CA SER A 42 -18.20 -31.59 12.90
C SER A 42 -17.74 -30.48 13.86
N CYS A 43 -18.69 -29.88 14.56
CA CYS A 43 -18.45 -28.80 15.52
C CYS A 43 -18.23 -29.28 16.97
N ALA A 44 -18.03 -30.58 17.17
CA ALA A 44 -17.85 -31.18 18.48
C ALA A 44 -16.60 -30.62 19.19
N GLY A 45 -16.79 -29.95 20.33
CA GLY A 45 -15.70 -29.41 21.16
C GLY A 45 -15.12 -28.05 20.72
N VAL A 46 -15.63 -27.43 19.65
CA VAL A 46 -15.17 -26.11 19.21
C VAL A 46 -15.97 -24.99 19.90
N ALA A 47 -15.32 -23.93 20.37
CA ALA A 47 -15.99 -22.81 21.03
C ALA A 47 -16.66 -21.84 20.03
N GLN A 48 -17.67 -21.07 20.49
CA GLN A 48 -18.20 -19.93 19.72
C GLN A 48 -17.13 -18.82 19.59
N TRP A 49 -17.31 -17.93 18.60
CA TRP A 49 -16.49 -16.74 18.45
C TRP A 49 -16.66 -15.83 19.67
N ASP A 50 -15.52 -15.35 20.17
CA ASP A 50 -15.39 -14.50 21.33
C ASP A 50 -14.56 -13.28 20.94
N GLN A 51 -15.15 -12.10 21.08
CA GLN A 51 -14.55 -10.82 20.73
C GLN A 51 -13.28 -10.50 21.55
N ALA A 52 -13.20 -11.01 22.78
CA ALA A 52 -12.05 -10.82 23.66
C ALA A 52 -10.88 -11.78 23.34
N LYS A 53 -11.09 -12.81 22.51
CA LYS A 53 -10.09 -13.83 22.21
C LYS A 53 -9.21 -13.45 21.01
N ILE A 54 -7.91 -13.66 21.15
CA ILE A 54 -6.96 -13.73 20.03
C ILE A 54 -7.01 -15.15 19.48
N TYR A 55 -7.41 -15.30 18.21
CA TYR A 55 -7.34 -16.56 17.48
C TYR A 55 -6.00 -16.65 16.76
N ARG A 56 -5.27 -17.74 16.93
CA ARG A 56 -4.00 -17.98 16.21
C ARG A 56 -4.26 -18.61 14.85
N ALA A 57 -3.31 -18.47 13.94
CA ALA A 57 -3.37 -19.18 12.66
C ALA A 57 -3.57 -20.70 12.87
N GLY A 58 -4.66 -21.24 12.33
CA GLY A 58 -5.08 -22.63 12.50
C GLY A 58 -6.15 -22.87 13.59
N ASP A 59 -6.41 -21.92 14.48
CA ASP A 59 -7.47 -22.04 15.50
C ASP A 59 -8.84 -22.21 14.83
N THR A 60 -9.70 -23.02 15.45
CA THR A 60 -11.10 -23.19 15.03
C THR A 60 -12.08 -22.53 15.99
N LEU A 61 -13.21 -22.10 15.44
CA LEU A 61 -14.25 -21.34 16.11
C LEU A 61 -15.58 -21.53 15.40
N GLN A 62 -16.69 -21.35 16.11
CA GLN A 62 -18.04 -21.35 15.53
C GLN A 62 -18.63 -19.95 15.54
N LYS A 63 -19.36 -19.55 14.48
CA LYS A 63 -20.25 -18.38 14.53
C LYS A 63 -21.48 -18.67 13.67
N GLY A 64 -22.68 -18.40 14.18
CA GLY A 64 -23.93 -18.55 13.42
C GLY A 64 -24.23 -19.98 12.93
N GLY A 65 -23.75 -21.02 13.63
CA GLY A 65 -23.93 -22.42 13.22
C GLY A 65 -22.92 -22.92 12.18
N VAL A 66 -21.89 -22.11 11.87
CA VAL A 66 -20.81 -22.43 10.92
C VAL A 66 -19.47 -22.51 11.64
N LEU A 67 -18.69 -23.54 11.31
CA LEU A 67 -17.31 -23.73 11.71
C LEU A 67 -16.37 -22.92 10.81
N TYR A 68 -15.42 -22.23 11.43
CA TYR A 68 -14.36 -21.49 10.74
C TYR A 68 -12.99 -21.92 11.24
N ARG A 69 -11.96 -21.67 10.42
CA ARG A 69 -10.54 -21.71 10.80
C ARG A 69 -9.92 -20.34 10.56
N ALA A 70 -9.18 -19.83 11.54
CA ALA A 70 -8.35 -18.64 11.40
C ALA A 70 -7.19 -18.92 10.43
N ASN A 71 -7.03 -18.11 9.39
CA ASN A 71 -5.95 -18.26 8.40
C ASN A 71 -4.65 -17.55 8.83
N GLN A 72 -4.76 -16.63 9.79
CA GLN A 72 -3.65 -15.89 10.40
C GLN A 72 -3.97 -15.62 11.88
N ASP A 73 -3.09 -14.92 12.58
CA ASP A 73 -3.40 -14.40 13.91
C ASP A 73 -4.41 -13.25 13.81
N ILE A 74 -5.60 -13.46 14.36
CA ILE A 74 -6.76 -12.57 14.23
C ILE A 74 -7.27 -12.21 15.62
N TRP A 75 -7.67 -10.97 15.78
CA TRP A 75 -8.17 -10.46 17.04
C TRP A 75 -9.20 -9.35 16.77
N ASN A 76 -10.30 -9.36 17.52
CA ASN A 76 -11.48 -8.50 17.39
C ASN A 76 -12.21 -8.50 16.01
N ALA A 77 -11.68 -9.12 14.96
CA ALA A 77 -12.40 -9.31 13.69
C ALA A 77 -13.20 -10.63 13.69
N PRO A 78 -14.54 -10.62 13.55
CA PRO A 78 -15.33 -11.85 13.37
C PRO A 78 -15.33 -12.35 11.92
N PRO A 79 -15.73 -13.63 11.67
CA PRO A 79 -15.79 -14.22 10.32
C PRO A 79 -16.69 -13.54 9.27
N ASP A 80 -17.49 -12.56 9.66
CA ASP A 80 -18.38 -11.75 8.83
C ASP A 80 -17.86 -10.32 8.57
N HIS A 81 -16.64 -9.97 9.00
CA HIS A 81 -16.11 -8.59 8.92
C HIS A 81 -14.70 -8.47 8.30
N PRO A 82 -14.52 -7.67 7.22
CA PRO A 82 -15.51 -7.36 6.19
C PRO A 82 -15.73 -8.56 5.25
N ALA A 83 -16.89 -8.60 4.59
CA ALA A 83 -17.24 -9.69 3.68
C ALA A 83 -16.22 -9.84 2.52
N GLY A 84 -15.56 -10.99 2.45
CA GLY A 84 -14.54 -11.31 1.44
C GLY A 84 -13.09 -11.18 1.90
N ALA A 85 -12.81 -10.75 3.12
CA ALA A 85 -11.46 -10.76 3.68
C ALA A 85 -10.97 -12.21 3.94
N PRO A 86 -9.71 -12.55 3.61
CA PRO A 86 -9.19 -13.92 3.73
C PRO A 86 -8.82 -14.30 5.17
N TYR A 87 -9.39 -13.64 6.18
CA TYR A 87 -9.06 -13.89 7.59
C TYR A 87 -9.51 -15.28 8.06
N TYR A 88 -10.67 -15.75 7.61
CA TYR A 88 -11.20 -17.05 8.01
C TYR A 88 -11.50 -17.94 6.80
N THR A 89 -11.13 -19.22 6.90
CA THR A 89 -11.67 -20.26 6.02
C THR A 89 -12.96 -20.78 6.64
N ASN A 90 -14.09 -20.65 5.92
CA ASN A 90 -15.34 -21.33 6.26
C ASN A 90 -15.14 -22.85 6.04
N LEU A 91 -15.34 -23.64 7.09
CA LEU A 91 -15.20 -25.10 7.08
C LEU A 91 -16.55 -25.83 6.97
N GLY A 92 -17.68 -25.16 7.16
CA GLY A 92 -19.02 -25.74 7.00
C GLY A 92 -19.99 -25.52 8.16
N ALA A 93 -21.28 -25.79 7.92
CA ALA A 93 -22.35 -25.81 8.92
C ALA A 93 -22.27 -27.05 9.82
N CYS A 94 -22.75 -26.90 11.06
CA CYS A 94 -22.69 -27.92 12.10
C CYS A 94 -23.81 -28.98 12.02
N ASP A 95 -23.97 -29.70 10.90
CA ASP A 95 -25.16 -30.56 10.63
C ASP A 95 -24.93 -32.10 10.61
N GLY A 96 -23.73 -32.58 10.28
CA GLY A 96 -23.25 -33.93 10.63
C GLY A 96 -23.78 -35.11 9.80
N SER A 97 -24.22 -34.90 8.55
CA SER A 97 -24.53 -35.99 7.60
C SER A 97 -23.26 -36.53 6.88
N GLY A 98 -23.40 -37.68 6.20
CA GLY A 98 -22.29 -38.48 5.67
C GLY A 98 -21.47 -37.84 4.54
N ALA A 99 -20.35 -38.47 4.20
CA ALA A 99 -19.38 -37.94 3.25
C ALA A 99 -19.95 -37.67 1.84
N ASN A 100 -19.68 -36.46 1.33
CA ASN A 100 -20.11 -35.96 0.03
C ASN A 100 -19.69 -36.87 -1.14
N GLN A 101 -20.63 -37.18 -2.05
CA GLN A 101 -20.35 -37.91 -3.27
C GLN A 101 -20.00 -36.95 -4.42
N PRO A 102 -18.97 -37.24 -5.24
CA PRO A 102 -18.66 -36.41 -6.40
C PRO A 102 -19.77 -36.43 -7.45
N PRO A 103 -19.92 -35.34 -8.25
CA PRO A 103 -20.91 -35.27 -9.31
C PRO A 103 -20.61 -36.27 -10.42
N VAL A 104 -21.57 -36.53 -11.31
CA VAL A 104 -21.37 -37.25 -12.56
C VAL A 104 -21.32 -36.26 -13.71
N VAL A 105 -20.32 -36.37 -14.60
CA VAL A 105 -20.14 -35.49 -15.77
C VAL A 105 -19.83 -36.27 -17.04
N SER A 106 -20.40 -35.85 -18.17
CA SER A 106 -20.11 -36.40 -19.50
C SER A 106 -20.05 -35.28 -20.55
N LEU A 107 -19.02 -35.30 -21.40
CA LEU A 107 -18.95 -34.43 -22.58
C LEU A 107 -20.01 -34.91 -23.59
N THR A 108 -20.79 -33.97 -24.11
CA THR A 108 -21.82 -34.21 -25.13
C THR A 108 -21.43 -33.68 -26.50
N SER A 109 -20.53 -32.70 -26.56
CA SER A 109 -19.93 -32.17 -27.79
C SER A 109 -18.57 -31.53 -27.49
N PRO A 110 -17.59 -31.53 -28.41
CA PRO A 110 -17.58 -32.29 -29.66
C PRO A 110 -17.38 -33.80 -29.42
N ALA A 111 -17.58 -34.61 -30.46
CA ALA A 111 -17.24 -36.03 -30.42
C ALA A 111 -15.72 -36.25 -30.44
N ASN A 112 -15.25 -37.36 -29.87
CA ASN A 112 -13.85 -37.77 -30.00
C ASN A 112 -13.48 -38.00 -31.47
N GLY A 113 -12.37 -37.41 -31.92
CA GLY A 113 -11.94 -37.41 -33.32
C GLY A 113 -12.57 -36.31 -34.20
N ALA A 114 -13.38 -35.39 -33.64
CA ALA A 114 -13.98 -34.31 -34.42
C ALA A 114 -12.92 -33.39 -35.06
N THR A 115 -13.23 -32.88 -36.26
CA THR A 115 -12.35 -32.02 -37.05
C THR A 115 -12.93 -30.62 -37.23
N PHE A 116 -12.09 -29.60 -37.07
CA PHE A 116 -12.43 -28.19 -37.22
C PHE A 116 -11.42 -27.48 -38.15
N SER A 117 -11.72 -26.24 -38.56
CA SER A 117 -10.77 -25.38 -39.28
C SER A 117 -10.15 -24.37 -38.33
N ALA A 118 -8.90 -23.97 -38.57
CA ALA A 118 -8.27 -22.93 -37.77
C ALA A 118 -9.05 -21.61 -37.87
N GLY A 119 -9.10 -20.85 -36.77
CA GLY A 119 -9.94 -19.65 -36.64
C GLY A 119 -11.41 -19.93 -36.29
N SER A 120 -11.91 -21.17 -36.42
CA SER A 120 -13.31 -21.50 -36.06
C SER A 120 -13.55 -21.48 -34.54
N THR A 121 -14.82 -21.37 -34.15
CA THR A 121 -15.25 -21.52 -32.76
C THR A 121 -15.67 -22.97 -32.48
N VAL A 122 -14.95 -23.64 -31.58
CA VAL A 122 -15.28 -24.98 -31.09
C VAL A 122 -16.16 -24.86 -29.85
N ASN A 123 -17.44 -25.24 -29.97
CA ASN A 123 -18.35 -25.31 -28.83
C ASN A 123 -18.18 -26.65 -28.11
N VAL A 124 -17.85 -26.59 -26.82
CA VAL A 124 -17.69 -27.74 -25.94
C VAL A 124 -18.86 -27.76 -24.96
N THR A 125 -19.61 -28.85 -24.89
CA THR A 125 -20.81 -28.99 -24.06
C THR A 125 -20.75 -30.24 -23.21
N ALA A 126 -21.37 -30.20 -22.03
CA ALA A 126 -21.44 -31.33 -21.11
C ALA A 126 -22.82 -31.45 -20.44
N ASN A 127 -23.16 -32.69 -20.07
CA ASN A 127 -24.19 -32.95 -19.07
C ASN A 127 -23.50 -33.17 -17.73
N ALA A 128 -24.07 -32.64 -16.65
CA ALA A 128 -23.62 -32.92 -15.29
C ALA A 128 -24.82 -33.00 -14.34
N SER A 129 -24.76 -33.92 -13.39
CA SER A 129 -25.78 -34.18 -12.37
C SER A 129 -25.12 -34.68 -11.10
N ASP A 130 -25.68 -34.34 -9.94
CA ASP A 130 -25.09 -34.64 -8.65
C ASP A 130 -26.01 -35.56 -7.81
N PRO A 131 -25.50 -36.63 -7.14
CA PRO A 131 -26.37 -37.62 -6.50
C PRO A 131 -26.96 -37.19 -5.15
N ASP A 132 -26.24 -36.38 -4.36
CA ASP A 132 -26.62 -35.94 -3.01
C ASP A 132 -26.74 -34.41 -2.86
N GLY A 133 -26.47 -33.64 -3.92
CA GLY A 133 -26.70 -32.21 -3.97
C GLY A 133 -26.97 -31.67 -5.38
N SER A 134 -26.10 -30.79 -5.84
CA SER A 134 -26.24 -29.99 -7.06
C SER A 134 -24.87 -29.65 -7.66
N VAL A 135 -24.80 -29.56 -8.99
CA VAL A 135 -23.57 -29.16 -9.68
C VAL A 135 -23.41 -27.64 -9.59
N ALA A 136 -22.40 -27.17 -8.85
CA ALA A 136 -22.08 -25.75 -8.71
C ALA A 136 -21.40 -25.17 -9.96
N LYS A 137 -20.57 -25.98 -10.64
CA LYS A 137 -19.97 -25.60 -11.93
C LYS A 137 -19.53 -26.79 -12.78
N VAL A 138 -19.44 -26.56 -14.09
CA VAL A 138 -18.66 -27.37 -15.02
C VAL A 138 -17.58 -26.50 -15.66
N GLU A 139 -16.32 -26.90 -15.52
CA GLU A 139 -15.16 -26.23 -16.10
C GLU A 139 -14.60 -27.04 -17.27
N PHE A 140 -14.36 -26.37 -18.40
CA PHE A 140 -13.92 -26.99 -19.64
C PHE A 140 -12.44 -26.70 -19.87
N PHE A 141 -11.70 -27.68 -20.40
CA PHE A 141 -10.26 -27.56 -20.61
C PHE A 141 -9.84 -27.91 -22.05
N ARG A 142 -8.87 -27.18 -22.58
CA ARG A 142 -8.10 -27.49 -23.81
C ARG A 142 -6.62 -27.60 -23.48
N ASP A 143 -6.03 -28.77 -23.68
CA ASP A 143 -4.60 -29.04 -23.40
C ASP A 143 -4.17 -28.69 -21.97
N GLY A 144 -5.07 -28.92 -21.03
CA GLY A 144 -4.90 -28.58 -19.61
C GLY A 144 -5.11 -27.10 -19.25
N SER A 145 -5.25 -26.19 -20.22
CA SER A 145 -5.68 -24.81 -19.99
C SER A 145 -7.20 -24.71 -19.92
N THR A 146 -7.75 -23.86 -19.05
CA THR A 146 -9.20 -23.64 -18.98
C THR A 146 -9.74 -22.89 -20.21
N LEU A 147 -10.92 -23.27 -20.69
CA LEU A 147 -11.70 -22.60 -21.73
C LEU A 147 -12.81 -21.73 -21.14
N GLY A 148 -13.14 -21.92 -19.86
CA GLY A 148 -14.27 -21.26 -19.20
C GLY A 148 -15.04 -22.18 -18.27
N VAL A 149 -15.90 -21.55 -17.47
CA VAL A 149 -16.72 -22.18 -16.43
C VAL A 149 -18.20 -21.87 -16.71
N ALA A 150 -19.04 -22.90 -16.72
CA ALA A 150 -20.50 -22.78 -16.77
C ALA A 150 -21.10 -23.15 -15.41
N THR A 151 -21.93 -22.28 -14.84
CA THR A 151 -22.56 -22.44 -13.52
C THR A 151 -24.04 -22.85 -13.59
N SER A 152 -24.57 -23.08 -14.78
CA SER A 152 -25.93 -23.57 -15.00
C SER A 152 -26.04 -24.38 -16.29
N ALA A 153 -27.04 -25.27 -16.35
CA ALA A 153 -27.34 -26.04 -17.55
C ALA A 153 -28.09 -25.17 -18.59
N PRO A 154 -27.86 -25.34 -19.91
CA PRO A 154 -26.93 -26.29 -20.52
C PRO A 154 -25.46 -25.87 -20.35
N TYR A 155 -24.64 -26.76 -19.80
CA TYR A 155 -23.23 -26.45 -19.53
C TYR A 155 -22.44 -26.41 -20.84
N ALA A 156 -21.87 -25.25 -21.16
CA ALA A 156 -21.13 -25.02 -22.39
C ALA A 156 -19.97 -24.04 -22.19
N ALA A 157 -18.91 -24.20 -22.97
CA ALA A 157 -17.87 -23.21 -23.20
C ALA A 157 -17.55 -23.14 -24.70
N SER A 158 -17.09 -21.98 -25.17
CA SER A 158 -16.69 -21.76 -26.56
C SER A 158 -15.19 -21.46 -26.64
N TRP A 159 -14.48 -22.25 -27.44
CA TRP A 159 -13.11 -21.97 -27.83
C TRP A 159 -13.12 -21.26 -29.19
N ALA A 160 -13.15 -19.92 -29.16
CA ALA A 160 -13.01 -19.09 -30.35
C ALA A 160 -11.57 -19.12 -30.88
N ASN A 161 -11.39 -18.82 -32.17
CA ASN A 161 -10.10 -18.76 -32.85
C ASN A 161 -9.25 -20.00 -32.63
N ALA A 162 -9.81 -21.17 -32.92
CA ALA A 162 -9.11 -22.44 -32.71
C ALA A 162 -7.79 -22.48 -33.50
N SER A 163 -6.67 -22.70 -32.81
CA SER A 163 -5.35 -22.83 -33.41
C SER A 163 -5.21 -24.15 -34.16
N ALA A 164 -4.45 -24.18 -35.25
CA ALA A 164 -4.13 -25.43 -35.95
C ALA A 164 -3.36 -26.41 -35.04
N GLY A 165 -3.75 -27.69 -35.03
CA GLY A 165 -3.11 -28.73 -34.22
C GLY A 165 -4.02 -29.87 -33.82
N SER A 166 -3.46 -30.84 -33.09
CA SER A 166 -4.24 -31.84 -32.35
C SER A 166 -4.39 -31.36 -30.91
N HIS A 167 -5.62 -31.32 -30.43
CA HIS A 167 -5.98 -30.70 -29.14
C HIS A 167 -6.80 -31.68 -28.30
N THR A 168 -6.56 -31.65 -26.99
CA THR A 168 -7.23 -32.50 -26.00
C THR A 168 -8.27 -31.72 -25.23
N LEU A 169 -9.49 -32.26 -25.13
CA LEU A 169 -10.61 -31.65 -24.40
C LEU A 169 -11.09 -32.55 -23.25
N ARG A 170 -11.44 -31.93 -22.12
CA ARG A 170 -12.17 -32.57 -21.00
C ARG A 170 -13.08 -31.57 -20.30
N ALA A 171 -14.09 -32.06 -19.59
CA ALA A 171 -14.86 -31.27 -18.63
C ALA A 171 -14.62 -31.79 -17.19
N VAL A 172 -14.67 -30.90 -16.22
CA VAL A 172 -14.63 -31.20 -14.78
C VAL A 172 -15.88 -30.61 -14.15
N ALA A 173 -16.74 -31.43 -13.55
CA ALA A 173 -17.83 -30.94 -12.72
C ALA A 173 -17.35 -30.76 -11.28
N THR A 174 -17.93 -29.77 -10.61
CA THR A 174 -17.76 -29.50 -9.17
C THR A 174 -19.15 -29.37 -8.57
N ASP A 175 -19.43 -30.12 -7.51
CA ASP A 175 -20.69 -30.02 -6.75
C ASP A 175 -20.71 -28.80 -5.81
N ASN A 176 -21.82 -28.57 -5.11
CA ASN A 176 -21.96 -27.51 -4.10
C ASN A 176 -21.09 -27.70 -2.84
N ASN A 177 -20.41 -28.84 -2.71
CA ASN A 177 -19.55 -29.23 -1.58
C ASN A 177 -18.07 -29.36 -1.98
N ASN A 178 -17.71 -28.94 -3.20
CA ASN A 178 -16.38 -28.98 -3.82
C ASN A 178 -15.79 -30.37 -4.13
N ALA A 179 -16.54 -31.48 -4.08
CA ALA A 179 -16.01 -32.69 -4.73
C ALA A 179 -16.14 -32.58 -6.25
N THR A 180 -15.28 -33.31 -6.96
CA THR A 180 -15.11 -33.15 -8.40
C THR A 180 -15.03 -34.49 -9.10
N SER A 181 -15.56 -34.52 -10.32
CA SER A 181 -15.32 -35.59 -11.28
C SER A 181 -14.90 -34.98 -12.61
N SER A 182 -14.17 -35.76 -13.40
CA SER A 182 -13.70 -35.36 -14.72
C SER A 182 -14.15 -36.37 -15.75
N THR A 183 -14.49 -35.89 -16.94
CA THR A 183 -14.67 -36.76 -18.10
C THR A 183 -13.35 -37.40 -18.48
N ALA A 184 -13.40 -38.52 -19.20
CA ALA A 184 -12.28 -38.93 -20.03
C ALA A 184 -11.89 -37.80 -20.99
N THR A 185 -10.61 -37.71 -21.32
CA THR A 185 -10.10 -36.77 -22.32
C THR A 185 -10.45 -37.27 -23.72
N ILE A 186 -11.05 -36.41 -24.55
CA ILE A 186 -11.21 -36.63 -25.98
C ILE A 186 -10.14 -35.85 -26.75
N THR A 187 -9.83 -36.29 -27.97
CA THR A 187 -8.93 -35.58 -28.88
C THR A 187 -9.71 -35.05 -30.07
N ILE A 188 -9.44 -33.81 -30.48
CA ILE A 188 -9.95 -33.21 -31.73
C ILE A 188 -8.78 -32.72 -32.58
N THR A 189 -9.04 -32.52 -33.87
CA THR A 189 -8.04 -31.98 -34.82
C THR A 189 -8.55 -30.69 -35.41
N VAL A 190 -7.77 -29.62 -35.25
CA VAL A 190 -8.01 -28.35 -35.93
C VAL A 190 -7.06 -28.28 -37.11
N ASN A 191 -7.61 -28.42 -38.32
CA ASN A 191 -6.85 -28.32 -39.56
C ASN A 191 -6.42 -26.87 -39.76
N ALA A 192 -5.18 -26.64 -40.18
CA ALA A 192 -4.72 -25.30 -40.54
C ALA A 192 -5.62 -24.68 -41.62
N ALA A 193 -5.87 -23.37 -41.52
CA ALA A 193 -6.56 -22.62 -42.57
C ALA A 193 -5.67 -22.60 -43.82
N GLY A 194 -5.93 -23.52 -44.74
CA GLY A 194 -5.12 -23.67 -45.94
C GLY A 194 -5.28 -22.48 -46.89
N GLY A 195 -4.32 -21.56 -46.86
CA GLY A 195 -4.17 -20.52 -47.88
C GLY A 195 -3.88 -19.10 -47.38
N ASP A 196 -3.98 -18.81 -46.08
CA ASP A 196 -3.75 -17.46 -45.58
C ASP A 196 -2.26 -17.16 -45.35
N THR A 197 -1.73 -16.19 -46.11
CA THR A 197 -0.33 -15.72 -46.06
C THR A 197 -0.23 -14.23 -45.74
N THR A 198 -1.31 -13.59 -45.28
CA THR A 198 -1.35 -12.15 -45.04
C THR A 198 -1.16 -11.88 -43.56
N ALA A 199 -0.30 -10.95 -43.18
CA ALA A 199 -0.10 -10.60 -41.79
C ALA A 199 -1.13 -9.56 -41.30
N PRO A 200 -1.57 -9.63 -40.02
CA PRO A 200 -2.41 -8.60 -39.40
C PRO A 200 -1.83 -7.19 -39.47
N SER A 201 -2.71 -6.20 -39.28
CA SER A 201 -2.30 -4.80 -39.14
C SER A 201 -1.41 -4.58 -37.91
N VAL A 202 -0.43 -3.69 -38.04
CA VAL A 202 0.54 -3.38 -36.97
C VAL A 202 -0.19 -2.72 -35.79
N PRO A 203 0.03 -3.16 -34.54
CA PRO A 203 -0.58 -2.55 -33.36
C PRO A 203 -0.26 -1.06 -33.24
N GLY A 204 -1.30 -0.23 -33.16
CA GLY A 204 -1.21 1.21 -32.96
C GLY A 204 -1.40 1.63 -31.50
N GLY A 205 -1.09 2.89 -31.17
CA GLY A 205 -1.47 3.49 -29.88
C GLY A 205 -0.86 2.84 -28.63
N LEU A 206 0.34 2.27 -28.73
CA LEU A 206 1.04 1.67 -27.58
C LEU A 206 1.28 2.72 -26.48
N ALA A 207 0.76 2.47 -25.29
CA ALA A 207 0.74 3.39 -24.16
C ALA A 207 1.18 2.71 -22.84
N VAL A 208 1.65 3.53 -21.91
CA VAL A 208 2.02 3.11 -20.54
C VAL A 208 0.84 3.30 -19.60
N GLY A 209 0.47 2.26 -18.87
CA GLY A 209 -0.50 2.30 -17.78
C GLY A 209 0.18 2.46 -16.41
N THR A 210 -0.35 1.77 -15.40
CA THR A 210 0.22 1.73 -14.05
C THR A 210 1.68 1.29 -14.05
N ARG A 211 2.51 2.04 -13.33
CA ARG A 211 3.93 1.76 -13.07
C ARG A 211 4.09 1.40 -11.59
N THR A 212 4.97 0.45 -11.28
CA THR A 212 5.43 0.19 -9.91
C THR A 212 6.97 0.19 -9.87
N ALA A 213 7.57 -0.09 -8.71
CA ALA A 213 9.00 -0.31 -8.60
C ALA A 213 9.49 -1.54 -9.41
N ASN A 214 8.62 -2.50 -9.73
CA ASN A 214 9.00 -3.77 -10.37
C ASN A 214 8.10 -4.23 -11.53
N SER A 215 7.17 -3.39 -11.99
CA SER A 215 6.26 -3.70 -13.09
C SER A 215 5.80 -2.47 -13.88
N ILE A 216 5.45 -2.68 -15.15
CA ILE A 216 4.92 -1.68 -16.07
C ILE A 216 3.74 -2.31 -16.83
N ALA A 217 2.55 -1.72 -16.69
CA ALA A 217 1.40 -2.06 -17.52
C ALA A 217 1.46 -1.36 -18.89
N LEU A 218 1.02 -2.06 -19.93
CA LEU A 218 1.02 -1.65 -21.32
C LEU A 218 -0.36 -1.92 -21.95
N SER A 219 -0.79 -1.04 -22.84
CA SER A 219 -2.02 -1.19 -23.64
C SER A 219 -1.81 -0.64 -25.05
N TRP A 220 -2.58 -1.14 -26.02
CA TRP A 220 -2.53 -0.69 -27.41
C TRP A 220 -3.88 -0.86 -28.10
N SER A 221 -4.05 -0.28 -29.29
CA SER A 221 -5.23 -0.49 -30.13
C SER A 221 -5.25 -1.91 -30.69
N PRO A 222 -6.38 -2.64 -30.64
CA PRO A 222 -6.50 -3.94 -31.27
C PRO A 222 -6.16 -3.92 -32.76
N SER A 223 -5.45 -4.96 -33.21
CA SER A 223 -5.18 -5.20 -34.63
C SER A 223 -6.38 -5.82 -35.33
N THR A 224 -6.38 -5.66 -36.65
CA THR A 224 -7.33 -6.25 -37.58
C THR A 224 -6.60 -7.17 -38.56
N ASP A 225 -7.34 -8.07 -39.18
CA ASP A 225 -6.84 -8.95 -40.23
C ASP A 225 -7.63 -8.71 -41.54
N ASN A 226 -7.17 -9.25 -42.68
CA ASN A 226 -7.88 -9.09 -43.95
C ASN A 226 -9.22 -9.82 -43.97
N THR A 227 -10.14 -9.36 -44.82
CA THR A 227 -11.40 -10.05 -45.08
C THR A 227 -11.12 -11.45 -45.60
N GLY A 228 -11.63 -12.48 -44.92
CA GLY A 228 -11.38 -13.89 -45.24
C GLY A 228 -10.04 -14.45 -44.75
N GLY A 229 -9.24 -13.66 -44.02
CA GLY A 229 -8.03 -14.12 -43.33
C GLY A 229 -8.35 -14.98 -42.10
N SER A 230 -7.30 -15.51 -41.48
CA SER A 230 -7.37 -16.43 -40.34
C SER A 230 -7.70 -15.76 -39.01
N GLY A 231 -7.66 -14.42 -38.94
CA GLY A 231 -8.01 -13.61 -37.78
C GLY A 231 -6.89 -13.48 -36.76
N VAL A 232 -6.87 -12.36 -36.02
CA VAL A 232 -5.82 -12.07 -35.03
C VAL A 232 -5.87 -13.07 -33.87
N ALA A 233 -4.77 -13.80 -33.67
CA ALA A 233 -4.57 -14.78 -32.60
C ALA A 233 -3.94 -14.18 -31.34
N GLY A 234 -3.37 -12.98 -31.44
CA GLY A 234 -2.80 -12.24 -30.32
C GLY A 234 -1.61 -11.38 -30.73
N TYR A 235 -0.74 -11.12 -29.77
CA TYR A 235 0.38 -10.21 -29.87
C TYR A 235 1.66 -10.82 -29.34
N ASP A 236 2.78 -10.19 -29.65
CA ASP A 236 4.11 -10.43 -29.07
C ASP A 236 4.67 -9.10 -28.56
N VAL A 237 5.03 -9.04 -27.27
CA VAL A 237 5.53 -7.85 -26.57
C VAL A 237 7.03 -7.98 -26.34
N TYR A 238 7.78 -6.94 -26.72
CA TYR A 238 9.24 -6.91 -26.65
C TYR A 238 9.70 -5.84 -25.66
N ARG A 239 10.60 -6.21 -24.74
CA ARG A 239 11.34 -5.31 -23.83
C ARG A 239 12.80 -5.24 -24.26
N ASN A 240 13.31 -4.05 -24.56
CA ASN A 240 14.70 -3.82 -24.98
C ASN A 240 15.14 -4.72 -26.15
N GLY A 241 14.21 -5.03 -27.07
CA GLY A 241 14.42 -5.92 -28.22
C GLY A 241 14.16 -7.42 -27.97
N SER A 242 14.05 -7.86 -26.72
CA SER A 242 13.77 -9.27 -26.36
C SER A 242 12.28 -9.52 -26.11
N LEU A 243 11.74 -10.64 -26.59
CA LEU A 243 10.37 -11.05 -26.31
C LEU A 243 10.17 -11.29 -24.80
N VAL A 244 9.14 -10.71 -24.19
CA VAL A 244 8.78 -10.89 -22.77
C VAL A 244 7.43 -11.56 -22.55
N GLY A 245 6.49 -11.45 -23.50
CA GLY A 245 5.20 -12.15 -23.41
C GLY A 245 4.41 -12.09 -24.71
N SER A 246 3.44 -12.99 -24.85
CA SER A 246 2.61 -13.12 -26.06
C SER A 246 1.10 -13.19 -25.75
N PRO A 247 0.49 -12.11 -25.24
CA PRO A 247 -0.92 -12.08 -24.83
C PRO A 247 -1.88 -12.20 -26.03
N SER A 248 -3.11 -12.66 -25.76
CA SER A 248 -4.22 -12.58 -26.72
C SER A 248 -4.94 -11.22 -26.68
N SER A 249 -4.92 -10.55 -25.52
CA SER A 249 -5.49 -9.21 -25.32
C SER A 249 -4.57 -8.10 -25.83
N ALA A 250 -5.17 -6.94 -26.16
CA ALA A 250 -4.43 -5.73 -26.53
C ALA A 250 -3.81 -4.98 -25.31
N SER A 251 -3.30 -5.75 -24.35
CA SER A 251 -2.70 -5.28 -23.11
C SER A 251 -1.79 -6.34 -22.50
N TYR A 252 -0.80 -5.89 -21.71
CA TYR A 252 0.18 -6.74 -21.03
C TYR A 252 0.71 -6.04 -19.77
N VAL A 253 1.07 -6.79 -18.74
CA VAL A 253 1.81 -6.27 -17.59
C VAL A 253 3.17 -6.95 -17.55
N ASP A 254 4.22 -6.18 -17.80
CA ASP A 254 5.58 -6.67 -17.66
C ASP A 254 6.02 -6.54 -16.19
N GLY A 255 6.66 -7.58 -15.65
CA GLY A 255 6.99 -7.71 -14.23
C GLY A 255 8.41 -8.21 -14.00
N GLY A 256 8.84 -8.21 -12.73
CA GLY A 256 10.21 -8.56 -12.36
C GLY A 256 11.24 -7.53 -12.81
N LEU A 257 10.82 -6.28 -13.01
CA LEU A 257 11.67 -5.18 -13.42
C LEU A 257 12.51 -4.65 -12.24
N THR A 258 13.66 -4.07 -12.55
CA THR A 258 14.48 -3.30 -11.61
C THR A 258 13.86 -1.91 -11.42
N ALA A 259 13.89 -1.39 -10.21
CA ALA A 259 13.36 -0.07 -9.88
C ALA A 259 14.17 1.09 -10.48
N SER A 260 13.57 2.27 -10.62
CA SER A 260 14.14 3.47 -11.26
C SER A 260 14.78 3.23 -12.64
N THR A 261 14.40 2.18 -13.36
CA THR A 261 15.07 1.72 -14.58
C THR A 261 14.16 1.93 -15.79
N THR A 262 14.71 2.52 -16.86
CA THR A 262 13.99 2.77 -18.11
C THR A 262 14.04 1.56 -19.04
N TYR A 263 12.87 1.12 -19.50
CA TYR A 263 12.67 0.03 -20.44
C TYR A 263 12.04 0.54 -21.73
N ARG A 264 12.38 -0.08 -22.86
CA ARG A 264 11.83 0.23 -24.19
C ARG A 264 10.91 -0.88 -24.64
N TYR A 265 9.70 -0.52 -25.08
CA TYR A 265 8.66 -1.48 -25.44
C TYR A 265 8.23 -1.35 -26.91
N ARG A 266 8.00 -2.50 -27.56
CA ARG A 266 7.37 -2.63 -28.88
C ARG A 266 6.40 -3.81 -28.86
N VAL A 267 5.41 -3.79 -29.74
CA VAL A 267 4.42 -4.87 -29.90
C VAL A 267 4.21 -5.18 -31.38
N ARG A 268 4.01 -6.44 -31.75
CA ARG A 268 3.46 -6.87 -33.06
C ARG A 268 2.23 -7.76 -32.85
N ALA A 269 1.39 -7.89 -33.88
CA ALA A 269 0.28 -8.83 -33.91
C ALA A 269 0.66 -10.13 -34.65
N ARG A 270 -0.11 -11.19 -34.44
CA ARG A 270 0.00 -12.49 -35.12
C ARG A 270 -1.40 -13.08 -35.34
N ASP A 271 -1.58 -13.84 -36.41
CA ASP A 271 -2.85 -14.47 -36.77
C ASP A 271 -2.91 -15.99 -36.42
N ASN A 272 -3.99 -16.65 -36.81
CA ASN A 272 -4.17 -18.10 -36.60
C ASN A 272 -3.53 -18.99 -37.69
N ALA A 273 -3.06 -18.41 -38.80
CA ALA A 273 -2.27 -19.09 -39.83
C ALA A 273 -0.76 -19.12 -39.53
N GLY A 274 -0.29 -18.25 -38.63
CA GLY A 274 1.10 -18.10 -38.22
C GLY A 274 1.81 -16.89 -38.82
N ASN A 275 1.14 -16.01 -39.56
CA ASN A 275 1.75 -14.76 -40.04
C ASN A 275 1.84 -13.75 -38.90
N ALA A 276 2.81 -12.84 -38.98
CA ALA A 276 3.07 -11.84 -37.94
C ALA A 276 3.34 -10.46 -38.56
N SER A 277 2.76 -9.42 -37.95
CA SER A 277 2.94 -8.04 -38.39
C SER A 277 4.38 -7.55 -38.15
N ALA A 278 4.74 -6.42 -38.77
CA ALA A 278 5.87 -5.64 -38.28
C ALA A 278 5.63 -5.17 -36.83
N GLN A 279 6.71 -4.83 -36.12
CA GLN A 279 6.61 -4.22 -34.78
C GLN A 279 6.16 -2.76 -34.90
N GLY A 280 5.26 -2.34 -34.01
CA GLY A 280 4.81 -0.96 -33.88
C GLY A 280 5.85 -0.03 -33.25
N THR A 281 5.44 1.23 -33.07
CA THR A 281 6.28 2.32 -32.52
C THR A 281 6.86 1.96 -31.15
N GLU A 282 8.15 2.28 -30.96
CA GLU A 282 8.83 2.11 -29.68
C GLU A 282 8.43 3.20 -28.69
N ILE A 283 8.07 2.80 -27.46
CA ILE A 283 7.90 3.72 -26.33
C ILE A 283 8.91 3.41 -25.22
N SER A 284 9.22 4.40 -24.39
CA SER A 284 10.04 4.23 -23.19
C SER A 284 9.21 4.41 -21.93
N ALA A 285 9.43 3.56 -20.93
CA ALA A 285 8.76 3.63 -19.64
C ALA A 285 9.74 3.27 -18.51
N THR A 286 9.79 4.10 -17.48
CA THR A 286 10.65 3.89 -16.30
C THR A 286 9.85 3.24 -15.19
N THR A 287 10.38 2.27 -14.45
CA THR A 287 9.76 1.86 -13.17
C THR A 287 9.73 3.03 -12.18
N LEU A 288 8.88 2.95 -11.16
CA LEU A 288 8.92 3.90 -10.04
C LEU A 288 10.20 3.70 -9.20
N ALA A 289 10.41 4.60 -8.25
CA ALA A 289 11.46 4.44 -7.25
C ALA A 289 11.33 3.08 -6.54
N GLY A 290 12.46 2.46 -6.22
CA GLY A 290 12.49 1.48 -5.14
C GLY A 290 12.27 2.24 -3.83
N ASP A 291 11.72 1.56 -2.82
CA ASP A 291 11.42 2.08 -1.48
C ASP A 291 12.65 2.49 -0.62
N GLY A 292 13.78 2.80 -1.27
CA GLY A 292 15.02 3.19 -0.61
C GLY A 292 15.95 2.02 -0.27
N GLY A 293 15.61 0.78 -0.65
CA GLY A 293 16.49 -0.37 -0.47
C GLY A 293 16.42 -0.99 0.93
N THR A 294 15.28 -0.89 1.60
CA THR A 294 14.96 -1.75 2.74
C THR A 294 14.02 -2.85 2.28
N THR A 295 14.50 -4.10 2.31
CA THR A 295 13.64 -5.30 2.31
C THR A 295 12.90 -5.45 3.65
N GLY A 296 12.34 -4.35 4.15
CA GLY A 296 11.92 -4.15 5.53
C GLY A 296 11.04 -2.90 5.66
N LYS A 297 10.32 -2.81 6.78
CA LYS A 297 9.28 -1.81 7.02
C LYS A 297 9.85 -0.40 7.17
N ARG A 298 9.10 0.61 6.72
CA ARG A 298 9.44 2.03 6.91
C ARG A 298 9.31 2.43 8.38
N VAL A 299 10.26 3.24 8.86
CA VAL A 299 10.18 3.94 10.15
C VAL A 299 10.39 5.41 9.84
N ILE A 300 9.34 6.20 9.98
CA ILE A 300 9.30 7.61 9.57
C ILE A 300 9.02 8.46 10.80
N GLY A 301 9.59 9.67 10.90
CA GLY A 301 9.18 10.59 11.96
C GLY A 301 9.21 12.04 11.56
N TYR A 302 8.31 12.81 12.16
CA TYR A 302 8.16 14.24 11.90
C TYR A 302 9.05 15.06 12.84
N PHE A 303 9.90 15.90 12.25
CA PHE A 303 10.70 16.91 12.96
C PHE A 303 10.07 18.28 12.72
N THR A 304 9.66 18.95 13.80
CA THR A 304 9.00 20.25 13.74
C THR A 304 10.02 21.40 13.72
N GLN A 305 9.85 22.32 12.79
CA GLN A 305 10.62 23.55 12.57
C GLN A 305 10.81 24.33 13.88
N TRP A 306 9.70 24.54 14.61
CA TRP A 306 9.66 25.25 15.89
C TRP A 306 10.15 24.41 17.09
N GLY A 307 10.48 23.12 16.89
CA GLY A 307 10.95 22.21 17.93
C GLY A 307 12.19 22.71 18.66
N ILE A 308 13.01 23.52 17.99
CA ILE A 308 14.26 24.08 18.53
C ILE A 308 14.07 25.16 19.61
N TYR A 309 12.86 25.71 19.79
CA TYR A 309 12.57 26.79 20.74
C TYR A 309 12.13 26.26 22.10
N GLY A 310 10.85 26.46 22.49
CA GLY A 310 10.32 26.03 23.80
C GLY A 310 10.30 24.51 24.03
N ARG A 311 10.35 23.71 22.95
CA ARG A 311 10.56 22.25 22.98
C ARG A 311 12.04 21.88 23.18
N ASN A 312 12.98 22.81 22.90
CA ASN A 312 14.43 22.68 23.00
C ASN A 312 15.00 21.43 22.27
N TYR A 313 14.29 20.93 21.26
CA TYR A 313 14.58 19.69 20.53
C TYR A 313 15.18 20.01 19.15
N ARG A 314 16.41 19.57 18.91
CA ARG A 314 17.20 19.82 17.69
C ARG A 314 17.38 18.52 16.91
N VAL A 315 17.77 18.62 15.64
CA VAL A 315 18.11 17.44 14.81
C VAL A 315 19.19 16.55 15.47
N LYS A 316 20.11 17.15 16.24
CA LYS A 316 21.09 16.41 17.07
C LYS A 316 20.45 15.48 18.10
N ASN A 317 19.26 15.76 18.60
CA ASN A 317 18.58 14.88 19.56
C ASN A 317 18.14 13.55 18.92
N ILE A 318 17.84 13.55 17.60
CA ILE A 318 17.56 12.33 16.83
C ILE A 318 18.80 11.42 16.77
N ASP A 319 19.99 12.03 16.63
CA ASP A 319 21.28 11.32 16.67
C ASP A 319 21.63 10.82 18.08
N SER A 320 21.62 11.71 19.08
CA SER A 320 22.09 11.41 20.44
C SER A 320 21.22 10.42 21.21
N SER A 321 19.93 10.31 20.87
CA SER A 321 19.02 9.28 21.43
C SER A 321 19.27 7.89 20.85
N GLY A 322 19.97 7.80 19.72
CA GLY A 322 20.08 6.60 18.90
C GLY A 322 18.88 6.35 17.97
N SER A 323 17.95 7.31 17.84
CA SER A 323 16.82 7.21 16.92
C SER A 323 17.25 7.24 15.45
N ALA A 324 18.27 8.02 15.10
CA ALA A 324 18.73 8.18 13.71
C ALA A 324 19.16 6.86 13.05
N ALA A 325 19.78 5.95 13.79
CA ALA A 325 20.18 4.62 13.30
C ALA A 325 19.01 3.64 13.08
N ARG A 326 17.78 4.07 13.39
CA ARG A 326 16.55 3.25 13.41
C ARG A 326 15.45 3.77 12.49
N LEU A 327 15.66 4.96 11.93
CA LEU A 327 14.77 5.63 10.99
C LEU A 327 15.15 5.28 9.55
N THR A 328 14.14 5.29 8.67
CA THR A 328 14.34 5.25 7.22
C THR A 328 14.08 6.63 6.59
N HIS A 329 13.11 7.38 7.12
CA HIS A 329 12.73 8.70 6.61
C HIS A 329 12.51 9.71 7.76
N ILE A 330 12.75 10.99 7.48
CA ILE A 330 12.34 12.13 8.31
C ILE A 330 11.47 13.06 7.45
N ASN A 331 10.29 13.43 7.95
CA ASN A 331 9.48 14.49 7.35
C ASN A 331 9.74 15.79 8.14
N TYR A 332 10.14 16.86 7.46
CA TYR A 332 10.34 18.17 8.07
C TYR A 332 9.04 18.96 8.04
N ALA A 333 8.49 19.26 9.22
CA ALA A 333 7.22 19.95 9.42
C ALA A 333 7.47 21.44 9.74
N PHE A 334 7.05 22.42 8.94
CA PHE A 334 6.37 22.31 7.65
C PHE A 334 6.92 23.34 6.67
N GLY A 335 6.58 23.19 5.39
CA GLY A 335 6.64 24.25 4.39
C GLY A 335 5.25 24.87 4.20
N ASN A 336 5.15 26.20 4.19
CA ASN A 336 3.87 26.90 4.01
C ASN A 336 3.43 26.88 2.54
N VAL A 337 2.15 26.61 2.30
CA VAL A 337 1.50 26.71 0.99
C VAL A 337 0.57 27.90 1.01
N ARG A 338 0.98 28.98 0.34
CA ARG A 338 0.28 30.26 0.34
C ARG A 338 0.49 30.97 -0.99
N ASN A 339 -0.43 31.84 -1.38
CA ASN A 339 -0.29 32.65 -2.61
C ASN A 339 -0.05 31.79 -3.88
N ASN A 340 -0.64 30.59 -3.93
CA ASN A 340 -0.46 29.57 -4.97
C ASN A 340 1.01 29.16 -5.21
N ARG A 341 1.85 29.22 -4.16
CA ARG A 341 3.26 28.82 -4.19
C ARG A 341 3.66 28.13 -2.88
N CYS A 342 4.82 27.47 -2.89
CA CYS A 342 5.54 27.25 -1.65
C CYS A 342 6.18 28.57 -1.20
N GLU A 343 5.90 28.98 0.03
CA GLU A 343 6.37 30.22 0.64
C GLU A 343 7.58 29.88 1.54
N VAL A 344 8.73 30.49 1.22
CA VAL A 344 10.04 30.24 1.85
C VAL A 344 10.77 31.56 2.09
N GLY A 345 11.67 31.59 3.07
CA GLY A 345 12.45 32.78 3.41
C GLY A 345 11.71 33.84 4.23
N ILE A 346 10.46 33.56 4.61
CA ILE A 346 9.67 34.38 5.53
C ILE A 346 10.12 34.12 6.97
N THR A 347 10.15 35.16 7.79
CA THR A 347 10.30 35.09 9.25
C THR A 347 9.13 35.83 9.89
N GLN A 348 8.05 35.11 10.16
CA GLN A 348 6.81 35.63 10.72
C GLN A 348 6.14 34.53 11.59
N PRO A 349 5.67 34.85 12.81
CA PRO A 349 4.88 33.92 13.61
C PRO A 349 3.67 33.38 12.84
N SER A 350 3.36 32.10 13.05
CA SER A 350 2.21 31.47 12.42
C SER A 350 0.90 32.05 12.97
N ASP A 351 0.01 32.49 12.08
CA ASP A 351 -1.34 32.94 12.41
C ASP A 351 -2.37 31.92 11.89
N PRO A 352 -3.05 31.17 12.79
CA PRO A 352 -4.03 30.16 12.39
C PRO A 352 -5.27 30.74 11.68
N ASN A 353 -5.54 32.04 11.81
CA ASN A 353 -6.70 32.69 11.20
C ASN A 353 -6.45 33.02 9.73
N SER A 354 -5.24 33.47 9.37
CA SER A 354 -4.91 33.89 8.00
C SER A 354 -4.00 32.92 7.21
N GLY A 355 -3.44 31.90 7.89
CA GLY A 355 -2.44 31.00 7.31
C GLY A 355 -1.10 31.69 7.01
N ALA A 356 -0.91 32.93 7.48
CA ALA A 356 0.39 33.61 7.41
C ALA A 356 1.40 32.92 8.33
N GLY A 357 2.66 32.85 7.92
CA GLY A 357 3.74 32.34 8.76
C GLY A 357 4.87 31.73 7.95
N GLY A 358 6.03 31.65 8.60
CA GLY A 358 7.23 31.00 8.09
C GLY A 358 8.41 31.30 9.00
N ASP A 359 9.37 30.39 9.11
CA ASP A 359 10.51 30.56 10.00
C ASP A 359 11.82 30.19 9.30
N ALA A 360 12.26 31.07 8.40
CA ALA A 360 13.55 30.99 7.74
C ALA A 360 14.72 30.91 8.74
N PHE A 361 14.56 31.50 9.94
CA PHE A 361 15.57 31.43 10.98
C PHE A 361 15.74 29.99 11.47
N ALA A 362 14.67 29.31 11.87
CA ALA A 362 14.72 27.88 12.18
C ALA A 362 15.16 27.03 10.98
N ASP A 363 14.65 27.30 9.79
CA ASP A 363 14.91 26.50 8.58
C ASP A 363 16.39 26.54 8.17
N TYR A 364 16.93 27.72 7.89
CA TYR A 364 18.22 27.85 7.19
C TYR A 364 19.13 29.03 7.59
N THR A 365 18.74 29.95 8.48
CA THR A 365 19.63 31.07 8.88
C THR A 365 20.21 30.95 10.29
N LYS A 366 19.55 30.26 11.23
CA LYS A 366 20.06 30.08 12.60
C LYS A 366 21.39 29.32 12.60
N ALA A 367 22.44 29.96 13.11
CA ALA A 367 23.69 29.28 13.44
C ALA A 367 23.52 28.37 14.67
N PHE A 368 24.07 27.16 14.57
CA PHE A 368 24.24 26.24 15.69
C PHE A 368 25.70 26.18 16.14
N SER A 369 25.91 26.10 17.45
CA SER A 369 27.23 25.86 18.03
C SER A 369 27.70 24.42 17.83
N ALA A 370 29.00 24.16 17.97
CA ALA A 370 29.58 22.81 17.95
C ALA A 370 28.86 21.83 18.90
N ALA A 371 28.44 22.30 20.08
CA ALA A 371 27.68 21.52 21.05
C ALA A 371 26.27 21.15 20.56
N GLU A 372 25.64 21.97 19.71
CA GLU A 372 24.29 21.78 19.21
C GLU A 372 24.22 21.11 17.82
N SER A 373 25.29 21.19 17.02
CA SER A 373 25.35 20.61 15.68
C SER A 373 25.51 19.09 15.67
N VAL A 374 24.92 18.43 14.66
CA VAL A 374 25.00 16.97 14.44
C VAL A 374 26.44 16.52 14.16
N SER A 375 27.20 17.29 13.36
CA SER A 375 28.61 17.01 13.06
C SER A 375 29.57 17.24 14.22
N GLY A 376 29.15 17.97 15.26
CA GLY A 376 30.06 18.50 16.29
C GLY A 376 30.81 19.78 15.89
N SER A 377 30.59 20.31 14.68
CA SER A 377 31.18 21.57 14.21
C SER A 377 30.19 22.73 14.30
N ALA A 378 30.66 23.93 14.64
CA ALA A 378 29.83 25.13 14.61
C ALA A 378 29.55 25.59 13.16
N ASP A 379 28.37 26.15 12.92
CA ASP A 379 28.06 26.83 11.65
C ASP A 379 28.86 28.15 11.55
N THR A 380 29.31 28.51 10.34
CA THR A 380 29.94 29.82 10.08
C THR A 380 28.92 30.87 9.63
N TRP A 381 29.25 32.15 9.82
CA TRP A 381 28.35 33.27 9.50
C TRP A 381 28.18 33.49 7.98
N ASP A 382 29.12 33.00 7.17
CA ASP A 382 29.19 33.17 5.71
C ASP A 382 28.70 31.94 4.92
N GLN A 383 28.45 30.79 5.55
CA GLN A 383 27.94 29.61 4.83
C GLN A 383 26.49 29.82 4.35
N PRO A 384 26.15 29.42 3.11
CA PRO A 384 24.83 29.70 2.51
C PRO A 384 23.68 28.88 3.11
N LEU A 385 23.95 27.87 3.93
CA LEU A 385 22.94 27.04 4.58
C LEU A 385 23.30 26.80 6.05
N ARG A 386 22.48 27.29 6.97
CA ARG A 386 22.53 26.99 8.41
C ARG A 386 21.21 26.31 8.81
N GLY A 387 20.72 26.55 10.03
CA GLY A 387 19.41 26.12 10.48
C GLY A 387 19.22 24.61 10.51
N ASN A 388 17.98 24.18 10.73
CA ASN A 388 17.58 22.78 10.76
C ASN A 388 17.98 22.05 9.47
N TRP A 389 17.93 22.72 8.32
CA TRP A 389 18.24 22.11 7.02
C TRP A 389 19.72 21.77 6.86
N ASN A 390 20.65 22.59 7.38
CA ASN A 390 22.06 22.17 7.44
C ASN A 390 22.25 20.99 8.39
N GLN A 391 21.56 20.99 9.53
CA GLN A 391 21.66 19.89 10.51
C GLN A 391 21.08 18.58 9.96
N LEU A 392 20.01 18.62 9.16
CA LEU A 392 19.49 17.46 8.42
C LEU A 392 20.48 16.98 7.36
N LYS A 393 21.15 17.89 6.63
CA LYS A 393 22.21 17.55 5.67
C LYS A 393 23.40 16.85 6.36
N GLN A 394 23.80 17.33 7.54
CA GLN A 394 24.81 16.67 8.38
C GLN A 394 24.34 15.29 8.88
N LEU A 395 23.06 15.16 9.26
CA LEU A 395 22.49 13.86 9.67
C LEU A 395 22.48 12.84 8.54
N LYS A 396 22.09 13.23 7.31
CA LYS A 396 22.18 12.38 6.11
C LYS A 396 23.63 11.98 5.80
N ALA A 397 24.60 12.86 6.01
CA ALA A 397 26.02 12.52 5.83
C ALA A 397 26.50 11.45 6.84
N LYS A 398 25.96 11.45 8.06
CA LYS A 398 26.23 10.42 9.09
C LYS A 398 25.45 9.13 8.85
N TYR A 399 24.26 9.22 8.26
CA TYR A 399 23.34 8.11 7.99
C TYR A 399 22.93 8.08 6.50
N PRO A 400 23.78 7.58 5.58
CA PRO A 400 23.59 7.73 4.13
C PRO A 400 22.36 7.01 3.54
N GLY A 401 21.72 6.12 4.30
CA GLY A 401 20.43 5.51 3.92
C GLY A 401 19.21 6.43 4.18
N MET A 402 19.34 7.40 5.10
CA MET A 402 18.25 8.28 5.54
C MET A 402 17.69 9.10 4.38
N LYS A 403 16.36 9.14 4.27
CA LYS A 403 15.64 10.08 3.40
C LYS A 403 15.06 11.22 4.21
N VAL A 404 15.04 12.43 3.63
CA VAL A 404 14.42 13.59 4.25
C VAL A 404 13.44 14.22 3.27
N LEU A 405 12.17 14.37 3.65
CA LEU A 405 11.15 15.01 2.84
C LEU A 405 10.75 16.34 3.50
N ILE A 406 10.43 17.35 2.69
CA ILE A 406 9.71 18.52 3.17
C ILE A 406 8.23 18.15 3.26
N SER A 407 7.58 18.35 4.41
CA SER A 407 6.14 18.20 4.54
C SER A 407 5.47 19.56 4.35
N LEU A 408 4.57 19.65 3.37
CA LEU A 408 3.86 20.88 3.01
C LEU A 408 2.51 20.91 3.69
N GLY A 409 2.21 21.99 4.43
CA GLY A 409 0.92 22.18 5.09
C GLY A 409 0.91 21.82 6.56
N GLY A 410 0.26 20.69 6.89
CA GLY A 410 -0.28 20.40 8.22
C GLY A 410 -1.46 21.31 8.56
N TRP A 411 -2.04 21.11 9.75
CA TRP A 411 -3.28 21.73 10.21
C TRP A 411 -3.42 23.23 9.87
N THR A 412 -2.41 24.04 10.22
CA THR A 412 -2.48 25.50 10.09
C THR A 412 -2.20 26.02 8.67
N TRP A 413 -1.27 25.41 7.94
CA TRP A 413 -0.84 25.89 6.61
C TRP A 413 -1.53 25.19 5.44
N SER A 414 -2.53 24.36 5.72
CA SER A 414 -3.36 23.70 4.70
C SER A 414 -4.28 24.64 3.91
N ARG A 415 -4.56 25.85 4.42
CA ARG A 415 -5.52 26.82 3.82
C ARG A 415 -5.25 27.12 2.34
N GLY A 416 -3.98 27.19 1.92
CA GLY A 416 -3.64 27.55 0.54
C GLY A 416 -3.89 26.47 -0.51
N PHE A 417 -4.03 25.19 -0.10
CA PHE A 417 -4.07 24.07 -1.06
C PHE A 417 -5.28 24.10 -2.00
N SER A 418 -6.49 24.37 -1.51
CA SER A 418 -7.70 24.39 -2.36
C SER A 418 -7.57 25.39 -3.52
N SER A 419 -6.91 26.53 -3.30
CA SER A 419 -6.59 27.47 -4.38
C SER A 419 -5.43 26.98 -5.25
N ALA A 420 -4.33 26.54 -4.63
CA ALA A 420 -3.11 26.15 -5.32
C ALA A 420 -3.27 24.90 -6.20
N ALA A 421 -4.18 23.99 -5.85
CA ALA A 421 -4.46 22.75 -6.57
C ALA A 421 -5.35 22.93 -7.82
N ARG A 422 -5.96 24.11 -8.02
CA ARG A 422 -6.81 24.41 -9.20
C ARG A 422 -6.01 24.39 -10.51
N PRO A 423 -6.60 23.97 -11.65
CA PRO A 423 -5.88 23.80 -12.92
C PRO A 423 -5.03 25.01 -13.35
N GLU A 424 -5.54 26.22 -13.16
CA GLU A 424 -4.89 27.49 -13.51
C GLU A 424 -3.67 27.84 -12.64
N ASN A 425 -3.55 27.24 -11.44
CA ASN A 425 -2.50 27.54 -10.46
C ASN A 425 -1.47 26.39 -10.33
N ARG A 426 -1.94 25.15 -10.46
CA ARG A 426 -1.26 23.91 -10.06
C ARG A 426 0.17 23.76 -10.60
N GLN A 427 0.38 24.03 -11.88
CA GLN A 427 1.70 23.88 -12.50
C GLN A 427 2.73 24.86 -11.94
N ALA A 428 2.32 26.13 -11.73
CA ALA A 428 3.18 27.16 -11.15
C ALA A 428 3.44 26.92 -9.66
N PHE A 429 2.41 26.47 -8.93
CA PHE A 429 2.53 26.03 -7.53
C PHE A 429 3.58 24.95 -7.37
N VAL A 430 3.43 23.81 -8.06
CA VAL A 430 4.36 22.68 -7.99
C VAL A 430 5.78 23.09 -8.41
N ALA A 431 5.91 23.91 -9.46
CA ALA A 431 7.21 24.41 -9.91
C ALA A 431 7.93 25.23 -8.83
N SER A 432 7.20 26.07 -8.08
CA SER A 432 7.78 26.85 -6.98
C SER A 432 8.30 25.99 -5.82
N CYS A 433 7.60 24.91 -5.50
CA CYS A 433 8.00 23.97 -4.45
C CYS A 433 9.24 23.16 -4.84
N ILE A 434 9.32 22.77 -6.11
CA ILE A 434 10.49 22.06 -6.65
C ILE A 434 11.70 22.98 -6.76
N ASP A 435 11.51 24.25 -7.10
CA ASP A 435 12.61 25.23 -7.11
C ASP A 435 13.19 25.47 -5.71
N ALA A 436 12.31 25.70 -4.73
CA ALA A 436 12.71 25.93 -3.34
C ALA A 436 13.36 24.70 -2.69
N TYR A 437 12.68 23.55 -2.68
CA TYR A 437 13.08 22.41 -1.84
C TYR A 437 13.91 21.34 -2.56
N ILE A 438 13.71 21.13 -3.87
CA ILE A 438 14.41 20.07 -4.61
C ILE A 438 15.67 20.61 -5.30
N LYS A 439 15.57 21.77 -5.98
CA LYS A 439 16.75 22.46 -6.51
C LYS A 439 17.51 23.23 -5.42
N GLY A 440 16.84 23.55 -4.31
CA GLY A 440 17.46 24.21 -3.16
C GLY A 440 17.66 25.71 -3.33
N ASN A 441 16.90 26.36 -4.21
CA ASN A 441 17.01 27.80 -4.48
C ASN A 441 16.27 28.60 -3.41
N LEU A 442 17.00 29.28 -2.54
CA LEU A 442 16.42 30.00 -1.40
C LEU A 442 16.52 31.52 -1.57
N PRO A 443 15.53 32.31 -1.11
CA PRO A 443 15.72 33.73 -0.87
C PRO A 443 16.89 33.98 0.09
N VAL A 444 17.65 35.05 -0.13
CA VAL A 444 18.70 35.45 0.81
C VAL A 444 18.05 36.15 2.01
N THR A 445 18.09 35.50 3.16
CA THR A 445 17.56 35.99 4.44
C THR A 445 18.69 35.88 5.47
N ASP A 446 18.96 36.94 6.23
CA ASP A 446 19.96 36.94 7.32
C ASP A 446 21.34 36.38 6.86
N GLY A 447 21.77 36.78 5.66
CA GLY A 447 23.06 36.38 5.06
C GLY A 447 23.16 34.92 4.59
N ALA A 448 22.12 34.10 4.73
CA ALA A 448 22.06 32.73 4.22
C ALA A 448 21.02 32.60 3.10
N GLY A 449 21.10 31.55 2.29
CA GLY A 449 20.27 31.31 1.10
C GLY A 449 21.05 31.46 -0.22
N GLY A 450 20.32 31.68 -1.32
CA GLY A 450 20.86 31.74 -2.67
C GLY A 450 20.60 30.47 -3.50
N ALA A 451 21.10 30.47 -4.74
CA ALA A 451 20.91 29.37 -5.69
C ALA A 451 21.58 28.08 -5.20
N GLY A 452 20.83 26.98 -5.17
CA GLY A 452 21.33 25.67 -4.73
C GLY A 452 21.74 25.56 -3.25
N ALA A 453 21.46 26.56 -2.40
CA ALA A 453 21.86 26.56 -0.99
C ALA A 453 21.37 25.31 -0.23
N ALA A 454 20.10 24.92 -0.41
CA ALA A 454 19.52 23.71 0.18
C ALA A 454 19.64 22.45 -0.70
N LEU A 455 20.45 22.46 -1.78
CA LEU A 455 20.56 21.32 -2.68
C LEU A 455 21.04 20.07 -1.92
N GLY A 456 20.31 18.97 -2.10
CA GLY A 456 20.58 17.68 -1.46
C GLY A 456 20.07 17.53 -0.01
N VAL A 457 19.42 18.55 0.57
CA VAL A 457 18.71 18.40 1.85
C VAL A 457 17.54 17.43 1.68
N PHE A 458 16.63 17.73 0.77
CA PHE A 458 15.40 16.96 0.56
C PHE A 458 15.53 15.92 -0.58
N ASP A 459 14.95 14.74 -0.36
CA ASP A 459 14.87 13.62 -1.31
C ASP A 459 13.46 13.47 -1.91
N GLY A 460 12.52 14.33 -1.52
CA GLY A 460 11.13 14.29 -1.94
C GLY A 460 10.26 15.33 -1.27
N ILE A 461 8.97 15.29 -1.60
CA ILE A 461 7.92 16.16 -1.06
C ILE A 461 6.84 15.28 -0.43
N ASP A 462 6.45 15.62 0.79
CA ASP A 462 5.28 15.11 1.48
C ASP A 462 4.20 16.19 1.46
N VAL A 463 2.95 15.83 1.12
CA VAL A 463 1.82 16.77 1.10
C VAL A 463 0.86 16.41 2.23
N ASP A 464 0.78 17.28 3.21
CA ASP A 464 -0.08 17.18 4.39
C ASP A 464 -1.19 18.22 4.27
N TRP A 465 -2.19 17.94 3.42
CA TRP A 465 -3.36 18.81 3.25
C TRP A 465 -4.47 18.31 4.17
N GLU A 466 -4.78 19.11 5.19
CA GLU A 466 -5.82 18.89 6.18
C GLU A 466 -7.03 19.84 5.99
N TYR A 467 -8.09 19.45 5.28
CA TYR A 467 -8.25 18.27 4.41
C TYR A 467 -8.86 18.66 3.06
N PRO A 468 -8.56 17.95 1.96
CA PRO A 468 -9.28 18.11 0.70
C PRO A 468 -10.75 17.68 0.88
N VAL A 469 -11.69 18.51 0.41
CA VAL A 469 -13.16 18.35 0.50
C VAL A 469 -13.75 18.37 1.91
N ALA A 470 -13.14 17.70 2.89
CA ALA A 470 -13.59 17.67 4.28
C ALA A 470 -13.15 18.92 5.07
N CYS A 471 -13.60 19.04 6.32
CA CYS A 471 -13.21 20.15 7.20
C CYS A 471 -11.95 19.83 8.02
N GLY A 472 -10.92 20.67 7.85
CA GLY A 472 -9.81 20.85 8.78
C GLY A 472 -9.93 22.21 9.48
N ILE A 473 -8.86 23.01 9.50
CA ILE A 473 -8.92 24.42 9.97
C ILE A 473 -9.80 25.33 9.07
N GLU A 474 -10.04 24.88 7.84
CA GLU A 474 -11.00 25.41 6.88
C GLU A 474 -11.68 24.22 6.20
N CYS A 475 -12.93 24.38 5.75
CA CYS A 475 -13.61 23.35 5.00
C CYS A 475 -13.20 23.39 3.52
N GLY A 476 -12.78 22.23 3.01
CA GLY A 476 -12.54 22.04 1.58
C GLY A 476 -13.83 22.16 0.75
N LYS A 477 -13.65 22.07 -0.57
CA LYS A 477 -14.70 22.22 -1.58
C LYS A 477 -14.87 20.93 -2.38
N PRO A 478 -16.03 20.68 -3.01
CA PRO A 478 -16.24 19.47 -3.82
C PRO A 478 -15.18 19.27 -4.93
N GLU A 479 -14.69 20.36 -5.52
CA GLU A 479 -13.67 20.29 -6.59
C GLU A 479 -12.29 19.84 -6.08
N ASP A 480 -12.05 19.91 -4.76
CA ASP A 480 -10.79 19.48 -4.15
C ASP A 480 -10.53 17.98 -4.34
N ASN A 481 -11.57 17.16 -4.53
CA ASN A 481 -11.43 15.73 -4.85
C ASN A 481 -10.58 15.51 -6.11
N ALA A 482 -11.02 16.09 -7.23
CA ALA A 482 -10.34 15.98 -8.51
C ALA A 482 -9.03 16.79 -8.52
N ASN A 483 -9.01 17.95 -7.86
CA ASN A 483 -7.82 18.79 -7.78
C ASN A 483 -6.70 18.15 -6.96
N PHE A 484 -6.99 17.41 -5.90
CA PHE A 484 -5.99 16.70 -5.09
C PHE A 484 -5.31 15.59 -5.90
N THR A 485 -6.08 14.72 -6.55
CA THR A 485 -5.55 13.69 -7.45
C THR A 485 -4.68 14.28 -8.55
N ALA A 486 -5.15 15.34 -9.20
CA ALA A 486 -4.41 15.99 -10.28
C ALA A 486 -3.19 16.77 -9.78
N LEU A 487 -3.18 17.25 -8.52
CA LEU A 487 -2.01 17.83 -7.86
C LEU A 487 -0.93 16.77 -7.61
N MET A 488 -1.29 15.57 -7.16
CA MET A 488 -0.33 14.46 -7.00
C MET A 488 0.28 14.06 -8.34
N ALA A 489 -0.53 14.00 -9.41
CA ALA A 489 -0.05 13.74 -10.76
C ALA A 489 0.96 14.80 -11.24
N GLU A 490 0.70 16.08 -10.96
CA GLU A 490 1.58 17.18 -11.36
C GLU A 490 2.89 17.22 -10.56
N PHE A 491 2.84 16.98 -9.25
CA PHE A 491 4.06 16.78 -8.44
C PHE A 491 4.90 15.62 -8.99
N ARG A 492 4.30 14.45 -9.22
CA ARG A 492 5.00 13.27 -9.74
C ARG A 492 5.66 13.56 -11.09
N ARG A 493 4.95 14.23 -11.99
CA ARG A 493 5.44 14.63 -13.33
C ARG A 493 6.65 15.56 -13.23
N GLN A 494 6.59 16.60 -12.41
CA GLN A 494 7.70 17.55 -12.29
C GLN A 494 8.88 16.98 -11.49
N LEU A 495 8.64 16.15 -10.47
CA LEU A 495 9.71 15.45 -9.72
C LEU A 495 10.47 14.48 -10.63
N ASP A 496 9.77 13.64 -11.41
CA ASP A 496 10.39 12.74 -12.40
C ASP A 496 11.23 13.51 -13.44
N ALA A 497 10.78 14.71 -13.84
CA ALA A 497 11.49 15.58 -14.79
C ALA A 497 12.76 16.22 -14.21
N VAL A 498 12.87 16.41 -12.88
CA VAL A 498 14.12 16.83 -12.22
C VAL A 498 15.06 15.65 -12.04
N ARG A 499 14.57 14.57 -11.43
CA ARG A 499 15.33 13.33 -11.22
C ARG A 499 14.38 12.17 -10.88
N PRO A 500 14.32 11.10 -11.71
CA PRO A 500 13.63 9.87 -11.33
C PRO A 500 14.13 9.33 -9.99
N GLY A 501 13.22 8.87 -9.13
CA GLY A 501 13.56 8.38 -7.79
C GLY A 501 13.47 9.42 -6.65
N LEU A 502 13.05 10.66 -6.93
CA LEU A 502 12.56 11.58 -5.88
C LEU A 502 11.22 11.08 -5.31
N LEU A 503 11.04 11.16 -4.00
CA LEU A 503 9.83 10.66 -3.33
C LEU A 503 8.67 11.67 -3.41
N LEU A 504 7.44 11.16 -3.55
CA LEU A 504 6.20 11.90 -3.39
C LEU A 504 5.28 11.14 -2.43
N THR A 505 4.91 11.77 -1.32
CA THR A 505 4.11 11.14 -0.26
C THR A 505 3.01 12.08 0.21
N VAL A 506 2.09 11.55 1.01
CA VAL A 506 1.04 12.35 1.65
C VAL A 506 0.87 11.93 3.10
N ALA A 507 0.48 12.86 3.96
CA ALA A 507 -0.24 12.56 5.18
C ALA A 507 -1.74 12.79 4.95
N VAL A 508 -2.57 11.88 5.48
CA VAL A 508 -4.03 11.89 5.29
C VAL A 508 -4.77 11.55 6.56
N GLY A 509 -5.91 12.20 6.79
CA GLY A 509 -6.78 11.93 7.92
C GLY A 509 -7.34 10.50 7.91
N ALA A 510 -7.35 9.86 9.09
CA ALA A 510 -7.84 8.49 9.26
C ALA A 510 -9.37 8.37 9.38
N GLY A 511 -10.10 9.47 9.57
CA GLY A 511 -11.56 9.45 9.68
C GLY A 511 -12.24 8.99 8.39
N ILE A 512 -13.18 8.04 8.51
CA ILE A 512 -13.92 7.48 7.37
C ILE A 512 -14.63 8.55 6.54
N ASP A 513 -15.08 9.62 7.18
CA ASP A 513 -15.65 10.81 6.54
C ASP A 513 -14.68 11.46 5.53
N LYS A 514 -13.41 11.62 5.92
CA LYS A 514 -12.33 12.22 5.10
C LYS A 514 -11.87 11.28 3.99
N ILE A 515 -11.72 10.00 4.30
CA ILE A 515 -11.36 8.97 3.32
C ILE A 515 -12.46 8.85 2.25
N ARG A 516 -13.73 8.88 2.66
CA ARG A 516 -14.90 8.71 1.78
C ARG A 516 -15.02 9.78 0.70
N VAL A 517 -14.65 11.03 1.01
CA VAL A 517 -14.80 12.19 0.10
C VAL A 517 -13.61 12.44 -0.83
N THR A 518 -12.50 11.73 -0.66
CA THR A 518 -11.37 11.72 -1.61
C THR A 518 -11.43 10.49 -2.53
N ASP A 519 -10.51 10.35 -3.49
CA ASP A 519 -10.39 9.15 -4.33
C ASP A 519 -8.99 8.50 -4.20
N PRO A 520 -8.76 7.68 -3.15
CA PRO A 520 -7.52 6.95 -2.95
C PRO A 520 -7.10 6.08 -4.15
N ALA A 521 -8.06 5.47 -4.87
CA ALA A 521 -7.79 4.65 -6.04
C ALA A 521 -7.12 5.46 -7.15
N ALA A 522 -7.57 6.71 -7.35
CA ALA A 522 -7.05 7.58 -8.39
C ALA A 522 -5.72 8.27 -8.03
N TYR A 523 -5.47 8.64 -6.76
CA TYR A 523 -4.25 9.35 -6.38
C TYR A 523 -3.08 8.45 -5.94
N HIS A 524 -3.34 7.28 -5.34
CA HIS A 524 -2.26 6.41 -4.86
C HIS A 524 -1.24 5.96 -5.94
N PRO A 525 -1.55 5.87 -7.26
CA PRO A 525 -0.56 5.49 -8.27
C PRO A 525 0.58 6.50 -8.45
N TYR A 526 0.36 7.78 -8.09
CA TYR A 526 1.38 8.83 -8.19
C TYR A 526 2.31 8.90 -6.99
N LEU A 527 1.92 8.29 -5.87
CA LEU A 527 2.65 8.36 -4.60
C LEU A 527 3.64 7.20 -4.46
N ASP A 528 4.66 7.36 -3.64
CA ASP A 528 5.51 6.27 -3.17
C ASP A 528 4.84 5.54 -1.99
N TYR A 529 4.32 6.29 -1.01
CA TYR A 529 3.53 5.80 0.11
C TYR A 529 2.59 6.87 0.70
N ILE A 530 1.71 6.45 1.60
CA ILE A 530 0.68 7.23 2.29
C ILE A 530 0.87 7.05 3.81
N ASN A 531 0.98 8.16 4.54
CA ASN A 531 1.00 8.21 5.99
C ASN A 531 -0.45 8.44 6.49
N VAL A 532 -1.08 7.41 7.07
CA VAL A 532 -2.44 7.52 7.59
C VAL A 532 -2.41 7.96 9.05
N MET A 533 -2.93 9.15 9.35
CA MET A 533 -2.90 9.77 10.69
C MET A 533 -3.87 9.07 11.66
N THR A 534 -3.51 7.85 12.07
CA THR A 534 -4.29 6.96 12.98
C THR A 534 -4.09 7.32 14.46
N TYR A 535 -4.28 8.60 14.74
CA TYR A 535 -4.27 9.27 16.02
C TYR A 535 -5.26 10.45 15.92
N ASP A 536 -5.44 11.23 16.98
CA ASP A 536 -6.40 12.35 16.99
C ASP A 536 -7.86 11.95 16.69
N PHE A 537 -8.21 10.68 16.88
CA PHE A 537 -9.59 10.21 16.77
C PHE A 537 -10.51 10.91 17.76
N HIS A 538 -10.00 11.20 18.96
CA HIS A 538 -10.73 11.86 20.04
C HIS A 538 -9.83 12.79 20.84
N GLY A 539 -10.38 13.91 21.30
CA GLY A 539 -9.63 14.93 22.02
C GLY A 539 -10.51 15.85 22.86
N ALA A 540 -9.92 16.89 23.45
CA ALA A 540 -10.63 17.80 24.35
C ALA A 540 -11.75 18.64 23.70
N TRP A 541 -11.89 18.57 22.36
CA TRP A 541 -13.07 19.06 21.62
C TRP A 541 -14.32 18.19 21.86
N ASP A 542 -14.13 16.90 22.20
CA ASP A 542 -15.21 15.99 22.58
C ASP A 542 -15.55 16.17 24.07
N ALA A 543 -16.84 16.35 24.37
CA ALA A 543 -17.34 16.46 25.74
C ALA A 543 -17.20 15.16 26.56
N LYS A 544 -16.84 14.04 25.92
CA LYS A 544 -16.61 12.73 26.54
C LYS A 544 -15.17 12.29 26.29
N THR A 545 -14.54 11.75 27.32
CA THR A 545 -13.24 11.07 27.22
C THR A 545 -13.32 9.85 26.32
N ASN A 546 -12.35 9.64 25.44
CA ASN A 546 -12.25 8.45 24.60
C ASN A 546 -10.77 8.17 24.23
N HIS A 547 -10.52 7.11 23.46
CA HIS A 547 -9.20 6.69 22.99
C HIS A 547 -8.77 7.51 21.77
N GLN A 548 -7.69 8.29 21.89
CA GLN A 548 -7.26 9.16 20.80
C GLN A 548 -6.52 8.44 19.65
N SER A 549 -5.98 7.25 19.92
CA SER A 549 -5.25 6.43 18.94
C SER A 549 -5.65 4.95 19.02
N ALA A 550 -6.94 4.64 19.13
CA ALA A 550 -7.43 3.26 19.15
C ALA A 550 -6.96 2.45 17.93
N LEU A 551 -6.55 1.19 18.16
CA LEU A 551 -6.15 0.28 17.08
C LEU A 551 -7.38 -0.37 16.42
N PHE A 552 -8.38 -0.73 17.21
CA PHE A 552 -9.66 -1.29 16.80
C PHE A 552 -10.82 -0.56 17.51
N ASP A 553 -12.06 -0.91 17.15
CA ASP A 553 -13.26 -0.44 17.85
C ASP A 553 -13.31 -0.93 19.31
N SER A 554 -14.09 -0.23 20.13
CA SER A 554 -14.48 -0.71 21.46
C SER A 554 -15.99 -0.89 21.52
N PRO A 555 -16.52 -2.04 21.98
CA PRO A 555 -17.96 -2.26 22.16
C PRO A 555 -18.65 -1.25 23.07
N ASN A 556 -17.87 -0.61 23.96
CA ASN A 556 -18.35 0.38 24.93
C ASN A 556 -18.16 1.83 24.46
N ASP A 557 -17.66 2.05 23.22
CA ASP A 557 -17.48 3.38 22.67
C ASP A 557 -18.84 4.10 22.51
N PRO A 558 -19.04 5.27 23.13
CA PRO A 558 -20.29 6.03 23.05
C PRO A 558 -20.44 6.83 21.74
N SER A 559 -19.44 6.81 20.86
CA SER A 559 -19.45 7.50 19.56
C SER A 559 -20.55 6.98 18.63
N THR A 560 -21.05 7.86 17.77
CA THR A 560 -22.12 7.55 16.81
C THR A 560 -21.80 8.11 15.42
N GLY A 561 -22.48 7.62 14.38
CA GLY A 561 -22.16 8.00 13.00
C GLY A 561 -20.73 7.59 12.62
N ASP A 562 -20.06 8.40 11.80
CA ASP A 562 -18.68 8.14 11.35
C ASP A 562 -17.67 8.04 12.52
N GLN A 563 -17.89 8.76 13.63
CA GLN A 563 -16.99 8.71 14.79
C GLN A 563 -16.89 7.32 15.41
N LYS A 564 -17.89 6.44 15.23
CA LYS A 564 -17.82 5.05 15.72
C LYS A 564 -16.70 4.24 15.01
N LEU A 565 -16.31 4.67 13.81
CA LEU A 565 -15.28 4.04 12.99
C LEU A 565 -13.93 4.79 13.10
N TYR A 566 -13.77 5.67 14.09
CA TYR A 566 -12.52 6.39 14.34
C TYR A 566 -11.52 5.51 15.13
N ASN A 567 -11.03 4.48 14.46
CA ASN A 567 -9.96 3.61 14.93
C ASN A 567 -9.00 3.28 13.77
N SER A 568 -7.79 2.81 14.10
CA SER A 568 -6.74 2.55 13.11
C SER A 568 -7.12 1.48 12.09
N ASN A 569 -7.83 0.44 12.50
CA ASN A 569 -8.18 -0.68 11.65
C ASN A 569 -9.14 -0.25 10.53
N ASP A 570 -10.24 0.38 10.90
CA ASP A 570 -11.27 0.78 9.92
C ASP A 570 -10.75 1.85 8.96
N ALA A 571 -9.86 2.74 9.43
CA ALA A 571 -9.15 3.69 8.57
C ALA A 571 -8.30 2.96 7.49
N ILE A 572 -7.51 1.97 7.89
CA ILE A 572 -6.64 1.20 6.99
C ILE A 572 -7.48 0.36 6.01
N GLU A 573 -8.54 -0.30 6.48
CA GLU A 573 -9.47 -1.07 5.64
C GLU A 573 -10.23 -0.18 4.64
N ALA A 574 -10.58 1.06 5.02
CA ALA A 574 -11.18 2.03 4.11
C ALA A 574 -10.25 2.46 2.96
N PHE A 575 -8.92 2.45 3.17
CA PHE A 575 -7.95 2.64 2.10
C PHE A 575 -7.77 1.38 1.24
N ILE A 576 -7.67 0.20 1.85
CA ILE A 576 -7.47 -1.08 1.14
C ILE A 576 -8.69 -1.42 0.27
N SER A 577 -9.90 -1.26 0.79
CA SER A 577 -11.16 -1.44 0.04
C SER A 577 -11.32 -0.46 -1.13
N ARG A 578 -10.60 0.68 -1.11
CA ARG A 578 -10.47 1.63 -2.22
C ARG A 578 -9.22 1.37 -3.09
N GLY A 579 -8.73 0.13 -3.10
CA GLY A 579 -7.69 -0.34 -4.03
C GLY A 579 -6.26 0.06 -3.69
N VAL A 580 -6.02 0.78 -2.58
CA VAL A 580 -4.66 1.13 -2.17
C VAL A 580 -3.94 -0.14 -1.67
N PRO A 581 -2.79 -0.53 -2.26
CA PRO A 581 -2.05 -1.69 -1.78
C PRO A 581 -1.56 -1.47 -0.34
N ALA A 582 -1.80 -2.44 0.54
CA ALA A 582 -1.40 -2.41 1.95
C ALA A 582 0.06 -1.93 2.16
N ALA A 583 1.00 -2.43 1.35
CA ALA A 583 2.42 -2.06 1.39
C ALA A 583 2.72 -0.55 1.13
N LYS A 584 1.75 0.23 0.63
CA LYS A 584 1.86 1.68 0.47
C LYS A 584 1.34 2.47 1.68
N LEU A 585 0.60 1.85 2.60
CA LEU A 585 0.08 2.49 3.80
C LEU A 585 1.09 2.39 4.95
N ASN A 586 1.29 3.47 5.70
CA ASN A 586 2.02 3.49 6.95
C ASN A 586 1.07 3.86 8.10
N LEU A 587 1.16 3.14 9.22
CA LEU A 587 0.37 3.41 10.43
C LEU A 587 0.93 4.61 11.21
N GLY A 588 0.08 5.53 11.65
CA GLY A 588 0.46 6.68 12.46
C GLY A 588 0.53 6.37 13.96
N ILE A 589 1.56 6.89 14.64
CA ILE A 589 1.75 6.79 16.09
C ILE A 589 1.95 8.19 16.69
N GLY A 590 1.12 8.55 17.67
CA GLY A 590 1.29 9.78 18.43
C GLY A 590 2.29 9.61 19.58
N TYR A 591 3.32 10.47 19.65
CA TYR A 591 4.29 10.55 20.75
C TYR A 591 3.83 11.49 21.87
N TYR A 592 2.51 11.67 21.97
CA TYR A 592 1.79 12.55 22.87
C TYR A 592 0.49 11.87 23.29
N GLY A 593 -0.14 12.40 24.32
CA GLY A 593 -1.50 12.05 24.72
C GLY A 593 -2.50 13.17 24.45
N ARG A 594 -3.77 12.80 24.30
CA ARG A 594 -4.89 13.73 24.39
C ARG A 594 -5.61 13.53 25.72
N GLY A 595 -6.05 14.63 26.33
CA GLY A 595 -6.49 14.60 27.72
C GLY A 595 -7.60 15.56 28.09
N TRP A 596 -8.34 15.16 29.12
CA TRP A 596 -9.52 15.82 29.65
C TRP A 596 -9.42 15.94 31.18
N THR A 597 -10.09 16.94 31.75
CA THR A 597 -10.18 17.16 33.20
C THR A 597 -11.61 17.45 33.67
N GLY A 598 -11.83 17.36 34.99
CA GLY A 598 -13.18 17.35 35.56
C GLY A 598 -13.97 16.07 35.21
N VAL A 599 -13.24 14.98 34.98
CA VAL A 599 -13.75 13.69 34.52
C VAL A 599 -14.23 12.87 35.72
N ALA A 600 -15.50 12.47 35.72
CA ALA A 600 -16.12 11.71 36.81
C ALA A 600 -15.38 10.39 37.11
N ASN A 601 -15.29 10.03 38.41
CA ASN A 601 -14.63 8.81 38.87
C ASN A 601 -15.50 7.56 38.72
N ALA A 602 -15.79 7.23 37.45
CA ALA A 602 -16.44 6.00 37.02
C ALA A 602 -15.67 5.44 35.80
N ASN A 603 -15.63 4.11 35.64
CA ASN A 603 -14.89 3.44 34.56
C ASN A 603 -13.43 3.91 34.39
N ASN A 604 -12.75 4.24 35.50
CA ASN A 604 -11.40 4.82 35.51
C ASN A 604 -11.26 6.04 34.57
N GLY A 605 -12.30 6.88 34.54
CA GLY A 605 -12.39 8.09 33.74
C GLY A 605 -12.78 7.87 32.27
N LEU A 606 -12.76 6.64 31.74
CA LEU A 606 -13.04 6.40 30.31
C LEU A 606 -14.55 6.45 29.99
N TYR A 607 -14.91 7.02 28.84
CA TYR A 607 -16.29 7.29 28.37
C TYR A 607 -17.13 8.23 29.24
N GLN A 608 -16.49 8.90 30.21
CA GLN A 608 -17.14 9.85 31.11
C GLN A 608 -17.18 11.25 30.50
N THR A 609 -18.15 12.06 30.94
CA THR A 609 -18.21 13.48 30.59
C THR A 609 -17.07 14.23 31.27
N ALA A 610 -16.43 15.14 30.54
CA ALA A 610 -15.40 16.05 31.02
C ALA A 610 -15.92 17.48 31.10
N THR A 611 -15.26 18.34 31.89
CA THR A 611 -15.58 19.79 31.96
C THR A 611 -14.57 20.67 31.23
N GLY A 612 -13.50 20.08 30.68
CA GLY A 612 -12.52 20.81 29.87
C GLY A 612 -11.29 19.98 29.50
N ALA A 613 -10.38 20.60 28.78
CA ALA A 613 -9.09 20.04 28.40
C ALA A 613 -8.17 19.83 29.62
N ALA A 614 -7.37 18.75 29.63
CA ALA A 614 -6.34 18.57 30.65
C ALA A 614 -5.20 19.61 30.50
N PRO A 615 -4.56 20.07 31.59
CA PRO A 615 -3.46 21.01 31.50
C PRO A 615 -2.22 20.33 30.90
N GLY A 616 -1.83 20.74 29.69
CA GLY A 616 -0.61 20.30 29.00
C GLY A 616 0.47 21.39 28.95
N THR A 617 1.72 20.98 28.76
CA THR A 617 2.91 21.85 28.80
C THR A 617 2.93 22.92 27.71
N TYR A 618 2.46 22.60 26.50
CA TYR A 618 2.46 23.51 25.35
C TYR A 618 1.06 23.92 24.88
N GLU A 619 0.07 23.04 25.06
CA GLU A 619 -1.31 23.26 24.64
C GLU A 619 -2.25 22.53 25.60
N ALA A 620 -3.42 23.11 25.88
CA ALA A 620 -4.41 22.45 26.72
C ALA A 620 -5.01 21.23 25.99
N GLY A 621 -4.99 20.07 26.65
CA GLY A 621 -5.52 18.82 26.12
C GLY A 621 -4.51 18.01 25.30
N ILE A 622 -3.25 18.44 25.20
CA ILE A 622 -2.15 17.73 24.53
C ILE A 622 -0.92 17.72 25.45
N GLU A 623 -0.28 16.57 25.65
CA GLU A 623 0.96 16.47 26.43
C GLU A 623 1.91 15.40 25.89
N ASP A 624 3.21 15.69 25.90
CA ASP A 624 4.27 14.81 25.39
C ASP A 624 4.34 13.51 26.20
N TRP A 625 4.53 12.36 25.53
CA TRP A 625 4.69 11.08 26.22
C TRP A 625 5.83 11.08 27.25
N LYS A 626 6.94 11.76 26.94
CA LYS A 626 8.09 11.93 27.85
C LYS A 626 7.73 12.59 29.19
N VAL A 627 6.63 13.36 29.24
CA VAL A 627 6.06 13.97 30.46
C VAL A 627 5.06 12.99 31.08
N LEU A 628 4.09 12.51 30.30
CA LEU A 628 3.02 11.61 30.78
C LEU A 628 3.55 10.36 31.49
N LYS A 629 4.63 9.74 30.98
CA LYS A 629 5.26 8.56 31.57
C LYS A 629 5.78 8.77 33.01
N ASN A 630 6.03 10.01 33.41
CA ASN A 630 6.59 10.38 34.72
C ASN A 630 5.51 10.80 35.73
N LEU A 631 4.24 10.88 35.34
CA LEU A 631 3.15 11.33 36.24
C LEU A 631 2.85 10.33 37.37
N ALA A 632 3.30 9.07 37.24
CA ALA A 632 3.09 7.99 38.23
C ALA A 632 1.62 7.72 38.59
N TRP A 633 0.69 8.05 37.69
CA TRP A 633 -0.74 7.76 37.84
C TRP A 633 -1.04 6.29 37.50
N PRO A 634 -2.13 5.72 38.04
CA PRO A 634 -2.66 4.43 37.58
C PRO A 634 -2.85 4.40 36.06
N GLY A 635 -2.27 3.37 35.43
CA GLY A 635 -2.38 3.11 34.00
C GLY A 635 -3.34 1.96 33.70
N TYR A 636 -4.05 2.09 32.59
CA TYR A 636 -5.12 1.20 32.17
C TYR A 636 -4.97 0.85 30.67
N THR A 637 -5.58 -0.25 30.26
CA THR A 637 -5.53 -0.75 28.89
C THR A 637 -6.90 -1.24 28.47
N ASP A 638 -7.42 -0.70 27.36
CA ASP A 638 -8.57 -1.27 26.69
C ASP A 638 -8.01 -2.37 25.78
N ASN A 639 -8.14 -3.60 26.27
CA ASN A 639 -7.65 -4.75 25.55
C ASN A 639 -8.40 -5.01 24.25
N THR A 640 -9.64 -4.50 24.09
CA THR A 640 -10.48 -4.65 22.89
C THR A 640 -10.18 -3.56 21.84
N ALA A 641 -10.02 -2.30 22.27
CA ALA A 641 -9.63 -1.21 21.38
C ALA A 641 -8.12 -1.22 21.01
N GLY A 642 -7.29 -1.89 21.81
CA GLY A 642 -5.83 -1.79 21.66
C GLY A 642 -5.32 -0.38 21.97
N ALA A 643 -5.81 0.19 23.07
CA ALA A 643 -5.54 1.55 23.50
C ALA A 643 -5.12 1.61 24.98
N THR A 644 -4.35 2.63 25.36
CA THR A 644 -3.87 2.85 26.72
C THR A 644 -4.22 4.25 27.23
N TRP A 645 -4.47 4.37 28.54
CA TRP A 645 -4.67 5.65 29.20
C TRP A 645 -4.17 5.62 30.65
N ILE A 646 -3.99 6.80 31.24
CA ILE A 646 -3.79 6.99 32.68
C ILE A 646 -4.91 7.86 33.25
N TYR A 647 -5.26 7.65 34.53
CA TYR A 647 -6.30 8.42 35.21
C TYR A 647 -6.00 8.57 36.71
N ASN A 648 -6.22 9.77 37.26
CA ASN A 648 -5.91 10.10 38.67
C ASN A 648 -7.14 10.33 39.58
N GLY A 649 -8.37 10.09 39.08
CA GLY A 649 -9.60 10.42 39.80
C GLY A 649 -10.27 11.75 39.36
N SER A 650 -9.67 12.51 38.44
CA SER A 650 -10.26 13.73 37.84
C SER A 650 -9.76 14.06 36.43
N THR A 651 -8.55 13.63 36.07
CA THR A 651 -7.88 13.94 34.79
C THR A 651 -7.47 12.64 34.09
N LEU A 652 -7.82 12.53 32.81
CA LEU A 652 -7.50 11.37 31.94
C LEU A 652 -6.57 11.80 30.82
N TRP A 653 -5.58 10.96 30.50
CA TRP A 653 -4.76 11.08 29.28
C TRP A 653 -4.76 9.76 28.51
N SER A 654 -5.22 9.78 27.25
CA SER A 654 -5.12 8.65 26.30
C SER A 654 -3.88 8.82 25.43
N PHE A 655 -3.04 7.79 25.32
CA PHE A 655 -1.78 7.84 24.58
C PHE A 655 -1.21 6.43 24.31
N ASP A 656 -0.22 6.33 23.43
CA ASP A 656 0.50 5.10 23.15
C ASP A 656 1.69 4.87 24.08
N THR A 657 1.76 3.68 24.69
CA THR A 657 2.92 3.20 25.46
C THR A 657 3.87 2.38 24.58
N PRO A 658 5.14 2.15 24.97
CA PRO A 658 6.05 1.26 24.23
C PRO A 658 5.46 -0.14 23.97
N ALA A 659 4.67 -0.67 24.93
CA ALA A 659 3.98 -1.94 24.78
C ALA A 659 2.84 -1.87 23.74
N ASN A 660 2.04 -0.80 23.74
CA ASN A 660 0.97 -0.63 22.76
C ASN A 660 1.53 -0.33 21.35
N ILE A 661 2.63 0.41 21.24
CA ILE A 661 3.38 0.55 19.98
C ILE A 661 3.81 -0.82 19.48
N THR A 662 4.40 -1.66 20.33
CA THR A 662 4.84 -3.02 19.92
C THR A 662 3.66 -3.85 19.40
N ARG A 663 2.48 -3.76 20.04
CA ARG A 663 1.22 -4.37 19.56
C ARG A 663 0.83 -3.84 18.18
N LYS A 664 0.83 -2.51 17.99
CA LYS A 664 0.54 -1.85 16.71
C LYS A 664 1.54 -2.22 15.61
N MET A 665 2.81 -2.42 15.92
CA MET A 665 3.81 -2.88 14.95
C MET A 665 3.59 -4.36 14.57
N GLY A 666 3.09 -5.18 15.50
CA GLY A 666 2.54 -6.50 15.20
C GLY A 666 1.44 -6.44 14.14
N TYR A 667 0.46 -5.54 14.32
CA TYR A 667 -0.59 -5.28 13.33
C TYR A 667 -0.02 -4.83 11.96
N VAL A 668 0.94 -3.90 11.93
CA VAL A 668 1.65 -3.47 10.69
C VAL A 668 2.34 -4.63 9.98
N LYS A 669 2.86 -5.62 10.71
CA LYS A 669 3.42 -6.84 10.12
C LYS A 669 2.31 -7.76 9.58
N THR A 670 1.29 -8.08 10.38
CA THR A 670 0.18 -8.97 10.01
C THR A 670 -0.60 -8.46 8.79
N GLN A 671 -0.94 -7.18 8.75
CA GLN A 671 -1.70 -6.58 7.63
C GLN A 671 -0.83 -6.23 6.41
N GLY A 672 0.44 -6.65 6.37
CA GLY A 672 1.31 -6.40 5.21
C GLY A 672 1.61 -4.92 4.94
N LEU A 673 1.35 -4.02 5.90
CA LEU A 673 1.50 -2.57 5.72
C LEU A 673 2.96 -2.18 5.46
N GLY A 674 3.18 -1.03 4.83
CA GLY A 674 4.51 -0.57 4.45
C GLY A 674 5.42 -0.18 5.62
N GLY A 675 4.85 0.18 6.77
CA GLY A 675 5.59 0.57 7.97
C GLY A 675 4.76 1.41 8.92
N ALA A 676 5.45 2.27 9.67
CA ALA A 676 4.82 3.24 10.57
C ALA A 676 5.52 4.60 10.51
N PHE A 677 4.79 5.65 10.86
CA PHE A 677 5.31 7.01 11.03
C PHE A 677 4.87 7.61 12.35
N VAL A 678 5.64 8.60 12.85
CA VAL A 678 5.42 9.17 14.17
C VAL A 678 5.28 10.70 14.16
N TRP A 679 4.31 11.19 14.93
CA TRP A 679 4.13 12.62 15.22
C TRP A 679 4.25 12.85 16.73
N GLU A 680 5.19 13.64 17.25
CA GLU A 680 6.38 14.25 16.63
C GLU A 680 7.63 13.87 17.48
N PHE A 681 8.83 13.96 16.91
CA PHE A 681 10.05 13.52 17.59
C PHE A 681 10.27 14.14 18.98
N SER A 682 9.80 15.36 19.23
CA SER A 682 10.02 16.03 20.51
C SER A 682 9.26 15.39 21.67
N GLY A 683 8.22 14.59 21.40
CA GLY A 683 7.42 13.91 22.41
C GLY A 683 8.06 12.63 22.98
N ASP A 684 9.05 12.07 22.28
CA ASP A 684 9.87 10.95 22.76
C ASP A 684 10.86 11.42 23.85
N ASP A 685 11.44 10.48 24.58
CA ASP A 685 12.46 10.81 25.59
C ASP A 685 13.88 10.95 25.00
N ALA A 686 14.82 11.39 25.84
CA ALA A 686 16.23 11.51 25.46
C ALA A 686 16.89 10.17 25.07
N GLN A 687 16.23 9.05 25.35
CA GLN A 687 16.65 7.70 24.99
C GLN A 687 15.92 7.19 23.73
N GLY A 688 15.04 7.96 23.09
CA GLY A 688 14.32 7.55 21.89
C GLY A 688 13.49 6.28 22.12
N THR A 689 12.92 6.11 23.31
CA THR A 689 12.26 4.88 23.75
C THR A 689 11.09 4.48 22.84
N LEU A 690 10.25 5.43 22.43
CA LEU A 690 9.14 5.13 21.50
C LEU A 690 9.68 4.78 20.11
N THR A 691 10.72 5.50 19.65
CA THR A 691 11.35 5.22 18.34
C THR A 691 12.00 3.84 18.30
N LYS A 692 12.55 3.39 19.43
CA LYS A 692 13.05 2.02 19.61
C LYS A 692 11.90 1.01 19.57
N ALA A 693 10.78 1.26 20.24
CA ALA A 693 9.61 0.39 20.20
C ALA A 693 9.00 0.24 18.78
N VAL A 694 8.90 1.34 18.02
CA VAL A 694 8.48 1.29 16.60
C VAL A 694 9.46 0.45 15.78
N SER A 695 10.75 0.78 15.85
CA SER A 695 11.79 0.13 15.05
C SER A 695 11.99 -1.36 15.37
N ASP A 696 11.97 -1.75 16.64
CA ASP A 696 12.17 -3.15 17.05
C ASP A 696 10.88 -3.98 16.92
N GLY A 697 9.70 -3.37 17.03
CA GLY A 697 8.43 -4.04 16.75
C GLY A 697 8.21 -4.36 15.27
N LEU A 698 8.88 -3.65 14.36
CA LEU A 698 8.78 -3.83 12.91
C LEU A 698 9.80 -4.80 12.29
N LYS A 699 10.79 -5.23 13.08
CA LYS A 699 11.69 -6.35 12.76
C LYS A 699 11.00 -7.68 13.05
#